data_AF-A0AA88VLG2-F1
#
_entry.id   AF-A0AA88VLG2-F1
#
_cell.length_a   1.000
_cell.length_b   1.000
_cell.length_c   1.000
_cell.angle_alpha   90.00
_cell.angle_beta   90.00
_cell.angle_gamma   90.00
#
_symmetry.space_group_name_H-M   'P 1'
#
loop_
_entity.id
_entity.type
_entity.pdbx_description
1 polymer ?
#
loop_
_entity_poly.entity_id
_entity_poly.type
_entity_poly.pdbx_seq_one_letter_code
_entity_poly.pdbx_strand_id
1 'polypeptide(L)'
;MALQVVFSPSLVSTARLASLRSSKHPHSNTYTVSSIRCIATTTTTDNTAENRRSANYLPRVWDYDFVQSFNSDYNVQTETQCRVYVFGKEYDVNLGITFIVVQDEKFIGQVDKVKEDVKCLIDGVMEVPLAKLELIDTVQRLGLKYHFEKEIKKALDLVYNNDSNNGYFDDSLYATALRFRLLRQHGYDVAQDVFERFMDDKGSFKAGLCGDVKGLLSLYEASFFGFEGERIIDEAKTFATTRLEDIKGDISPSLARKCNGIVSEPQYGAFRDMATKIICLITTIDDIYDVYGSMEELELFTDCVDRWDISEIDKLPLSIRTVLLALYNTSNEIGYWTLKERGFNIIPYLSKTWADLCKAYFKEAGWFHGGYKPTLDEYLDNAVVSIAAPLMLFCSYFLTTNNITEEALNYIDKLPSIMRCSCLLIRLTNDLGTSTDELERGDNLKSVQCYMNETGATEEEARAYINGFVHETWKIMNKDLLESYPFSEPFLSANSNLGRTAQCFYQYGDGHGVPDRWTKDHLTALLVQPIHMNYKNSLLLYIWDISEIDKLPLSIRIVLLALYNNTNEIGYWTLKERGFNIIPYLNKTWADLCKAYFKEAGWFHGGYKPTLDEYLDNAVVSIVAPLMLFCSYFLTTNNITEEALNYIDKLPCIMRCSCLLIPLTNDLVTSSDELERGDNLKSVQCYMNETGATEEEACAYINGVVHKTWKIMNKDLLGNYPFSEPFECQP
;
A
#
# COMPACT_ATOMS: atom_id res chain seq x y z
N MET A 1 29.53 2.19 27.79
CA MET A 1 28.15 2.60 28.12
C MET A 1 27.53 3.15 26.84
N ALA A 2 27.07 2.23 25.97
CA ALA A 2 26.25 2.43 24.75
C ALA A 2 26.26 1.07 24.03
N LEU A 3 25.39 0.16 24.47
CA LEU A 3 25.02 -1.11 23.82
C LEU A 3 23.88 -1.68 24.66
N GLN A 4 22.69 -1.12 24.47
CA GLN A 4 21.44 -1.72 24.93
C GLN A 4 20.63 -2.12 23.71
N VAL A 5 20.87 -3.38 23.35
CA VAL A 5 20.08 -4.34 22.60
C VAL A 5 18.58 -3.99 22.52
N VAL A 6 18.06 -3.92 21.30
CA VAL A 6 16.62 -4.02 21.00
C VAL A 6 16.34 -5.45 20.53
N PHE A 7 15.67 -6.25 21.37
CA PHE A 7 15.01 -7.49 20.94
C PHE A 7 13.52 -7.22 20.76
N SER A 8 12.97 -7.71 19.66
CA SER A 8 11.52 -7.88 19.46
C SER A 8 11.01 -9.06 20.30
N PRO A 9 9.81 -9.01 20.93
CA PRO A 9 9.30 -10.09 21.79
C PRO A 9 8.81 -11.36 21.07
N SER A 10 9.00 -11.55 19.76
CA SER A 10 8.48 -12.75 19.06
C SER A 10 9.29 -14.04 19.28
N LEU A 11 10.30 -14.04 20.15
CA LEU A 11 11.26 -15.14 20.32
C LEU A 11 10.92 -16.19 21.41
N VAL A 12 9.66 -16.31 21.87
CA VAL A 12 9.27 -17.39 22.79
C VAL A 12 8.02 -18.13 22.32
N SER A 13 8.21 -19.18 21.54
CA SER A 13 7.37 -20.39 21.59
C SER A 13 8.11 -21.57 20.99
N THR A 14 8.96 -22.19 21.80
CA THR A 14 9.62 -23.46 21.50
C THR A 14 8.62 -24.63 21.56
N ALA A 15 8.71 -25.50 20.55
CA ALA A 15 8.65 -26.96 20.63
C ALA A 15 7.71 -27.60 21.69
N ARG A 16 6.69 -28.33 21.24
CA ARG A 16 6.09 -29.42 22.05
C ARG A 16 6.35 -30.78 21.40
N LEU A 17 7.34 -31.47 21.96
CA LEU A 17 7.49 -32.91 21.91
C LEU A 17 6.27 -33.60 22.53
N ALA A 18 5.85 -34.70 21.91
CA ALA A 18 4.79 -35.57 22.39
C ALA A 18 5.29 -36.49 23.53
N SER A 19 4.59 -36.53 24.67
CA SER A 19 4.28 -37.79 25.39
C SER A 19 3.27 -37.60 26.54
N LEU A 20 2.09 -38.22 26.36
CA LEU A 20 1.23 -38.97 27.30
C LEU A 20 1.18 -38.69 28.84
N ARG A 21 -0.08 -38.51 29.27
CA ARG A 21 -0.81 -38.98 30.48
C ARG A 21 -1.02 -38.06 31.71
N SER A 22 -2.32 -37.82 31.95
CA SER A 22 -3.06 -38.00 33.23
C SER A 22 -3.36 -36.81 34.17
N SER A 23 -4.58 -36.27 34.00
CA SER A 23 -5.64 -36.08 35.03
C SER A 23 -5.78 -34.77 35.84
N LYS A 24 -7.01 -34.22 35.73
CA LYS A 24 -7.86 -33.46 36.70
C LYS A 24 -7.53 -31.99 37.04
N HIS A 25 -8.22 -31.07 36.34
CA HIS A 25 -9.19 -30.03 36.80
C HIS A 25 -8.90 -29.10 38.02
N PRO A 26 -9.50 -27.89 38.09
CA PRO A 26 -8.87 -26.62 37.72
C PRO A 26 -8.82 -25.58 38.87
N HIS A 27 -7.92 -24.59 38.80
CA HIS A 27 -8.10 -23.31 39.48
C HIS A 27 -7.63 -22.14 38.63
N SER A 28 -8.48 -21.12 38.54
CA SER A 28 -8.27 -19.85 37.87
C SER A 28 -7.05 -19.12 38.44
N ASN A 29 -6.17 -18.63 37.58
CA ASN A 29 -5.41 -17.42 37.85
C ASN A 29 -5.22 -16.67 36.53
N THR A 30 -5.78 -15.48 36.50
CA THR A 30 -5.52 -14.42 35.52
C THR A 30 -4.05 -14.03 35.61
N TYR A 31 -3.26 -14.40 34.60
CA TYR A 31 -1.91 -13.87 34.44
C TYR A 31 -2.02 -12.47 33.83
N THR A 32 -1.79 -11.46 34.66
CA THR A 32 -1.44 -10.12 34.22
C THR A 32 -0.04 -10.18 33.59
N VAL A 33 0.08 -9.84 32.31
CA VAL A 33 1.37 -9.63 31.66
C VAL A 33 1.94 -8.33 32.23
N SER A 34 2.86 -8.45 33.18
CA SER A 34 3.64 -7.30 33.63
C SER A 34 4.60 -6.90 32.52
N SER A 35 4.49 -5.67 32.05
CA SER A 35 5.49 -5.04 31.17
C SER A 35 6.86 -5.11 31.85
N ILE A 36 7.82 -5.79 31.23
CA ILE A 36 9.22 -5.71 31.66
C ILE A 36 9.69 -4.29 31.32
N ARG A 37 9.65 -3.38 32.30
CA ARG A 37 10.34 -2.09 32.22
C ARG A 37 11.81 -2.34 32.46
N CYS A 38 12.64 -2.15 31.43
CA CYS A 38 14.09 -2.08 31.62
C CYS A 38 14.42 -0.81 32.43
N ILE A 39 14.79 -1.00 33.70
CA ILE A 39 15.43 0.03 34.51
C ILE A 39 16.92 -0.07 34.24
N ALA A 40 17.52 0.99 33.69
CA ALA A 40 18.97 1.08 33.49
C ALA A 40 19.65 0.96 34.87
N THR A 41 20.30 -0.18 35.11
CA THR A 41 21.13 -0.38 36.30
C THR A 41 22.56 -0.11 35.89
N THR A 42 23.19 0.90 36.48
CA THR A 42 24.63 1.18 36.33
C THR A 42 25.42 0.12 37.08
N THR A 43 25.55 -1.07 36.50
CA THR A 43 26.58 -2.03 36.87
C THR A 43 27.65 -2.00 35.80
N THR A 44 28.73 -1.27 36.11
CA THR A 44 30.02 -1.33 35.41
C THR A 44 30.54 -2.76 35.45
N THR A 45 30.51 -3.46 34.32
CA THR A 45 31.30 -4.68 34.12
C THR A 45 32.72 -4.28 33.73
N ASP A 46 33.68 -4.97 34.35
CA ASP A 46 35.08 -4.62 34.48
C ASP A 46 35.84 -4.27 33.20
N ASN A 47 36.73 -3.30 33.41
CA ASN A 47 37.82 -2.82 32.56
C ASN A 47 38.63 -3.92 31.87
N THR A 48 38.44 -4.02 30.55
CA THR A 48 39.56 -3.89 29.61
C THR A 48 39.19 -2.72 28.70
N ALA A 49 39.83 -1.56 28.89
CA ALA A 49 39.64 -0.42 28.02
C ALA A 49 40.35 -0.72 26.69
N GLU A 50 39.74 -1.51 25.84
CA GLU A 50 40.08 -1.52 24.43
C GLU A 50 39.68 -0.16 23.86
N ASN A 51 40.62 0.53 23.22
CA ASN A 51 40.39 1.80 22.54
C ASN A 51 39.49 1.57 21.30
N ARG A 52 38.19 1.42 21.51
CA ARG A 52 37.19 1.30 20.44
C ARG A 52 36.97 2.66 19.78
N ARG A 53 36.96 2.70 18.44
CA ARG A 53 36.53 3.90 17.70
C ARG A 53 35.01 4.01 17.73
N SER A 54 34.51 5.20 17.47
CA SER A 54 33.08 5.53 17.41
C SER A 54 32.87 6.55 16.30
N ALA A 55 31.91 6.30 15.42
CA ALA A 55 31.47 7.24 14.39
C ALA A 55 30.58 8.37 14.94
N ASN A 56 30.18 8.29 16.23
CA ASN A 56 29.36 9.30 16.91
C ASN A 56 28.00 9.56 16.25
N TYR A 57 27.35 8.49 15.74
CA TYR A 57 26.02 8.59 15.15
C TYR A 57 24.97 9.15 16.12
N LEU A 58 24.02 9.88 15.55
CA LEU A 58 22.86 10.38 16.29
C LEU A 58 21.82 9.28 16.53
N PRO A 59 20.96 9.43 17.56
CA PRO A 59 19.79 8.57 17.72
C PRO A 59 18.85 8.60 16.52
N ARG A 60 18.03 7.55 16.40
CA ARG A 60 17.01 7.40 15.34
C ARG A 60 16.04 8.59 15.32
N VAL A 61 15.56 8.95 14.13
CA VAL A 61 14.58 10.03 13.91
C VAL A 61 13.28 9.77 14.65
N TRP A 62 12.83 8.52 14.66
CA TRP A 62 11.63 8.07 15.34
C TRP A 62 12.00 7.11 16.46
N ASP A 63 11.42 7.34 17.63
CA ASP A 63 11.53 6.39 18.73
C ASP A 63 10.65 5.15 18.48
N TYR A 64 10.94 4.09 19.24
CA TYR A 64 10.26 2.81 19.06
C TYR A 64 8.77 2.90 19.40
N ASP A 65 8.41 3.67 20.42
CA ASP A 65 7.02 3.81 20.87
C ASP A 65 6.17 4.51 19.80
N PHE A 66 6.73 5.53 19.14
CA PHE A 66 6.12 6.21 18.00
C PHE A 66 5.87 5.24 16.84
N VAL A 67 6.87 4.44 16.46
CA VAL A 67 6.72 3.44 15.39
C VAL A 67 5.66 2.38 15.75
N GLN A 68 5.63 1.93 17.01
CA GLN A 68 4.62 0.99 17.51
C GLN A 68 3.21 1.60 17.56
N SER A 69 3.12 2.92 17.73
CA SER A 69 1.84 3.64 17.77
C SER A 69 1.22 3.88 16.40
N PHE A 70 1.91 3.53 15.30
CA PHE A 70 1.36 3.71 13.96
C PHE A 70 0.06 2.94 13.80
N ASN A 71 -1.03 3.69 13.71
CA ASN A 71 -2.35 3.22 13.33
C ASN A 71 -2.83 4.07 12.15
N SER A 72 -3.45 3.44 11.16
CA SER A 72 -4.00 4.14 10.01
C SER A 72 -5.50 3.88 9.99
N ASP A 73 -6.29 4.94 9.84
CA ASP A 73 -7.75 4.81 9.64
C ASP A 73 -8.09 4.02 8.36
N TYR A 74 -7.12 3.86 7.45
CA TYR A 74 -7.22 3.02 6.25
C TYR A 74 -6.85 1.55 6.51
N ASN A 75 -6.27 1.25 7.69
CA ASN A 75 -5.89 -0.08 8.15
C ASN A 75 -6.72 -0.57 9.36
N VAL A 76 -8.01 -0.86 9.19
CA VAL A 76 -8.74 -1.72 10.15
C VAL A 76 -8.26 -3.19 10.09
N GLN A 77 -7.30 -3.58 10.94
CA GLN A 77 -7.09 -5.00 11.25
C GLN A 77 -8.31 -5.53 12.02
N THR A 78 -9.14 -6.36 11.41
CA THR A 78 -10.07 -7.22 12.15
C THR A 78 -9.45 -8.60 12.30
N GLU A 79 -8.84 -8.88 13.45
CA GLU A 79 -8.72 -10.27 13.90
C GLU A 79 -10.15 -10.78 14.14
N THR A 80 -10.70 -11.52 13.18
CA THR A 80 -12.00 -12.17 13.40
C THR A 80 -11.78 -13.39 14.30
N GLN A 81 -11.81 -13.21 15.62
CA GLN A 81 -12.10 -14.31 16.53
C GLN A 81 -13.54 -14.75 16.29
N CYS A 82 -13.74 -15.72 15.39
CA CYS A 82 -15.04 -16.35 15.22
C CYS A 82 -15.32 -17.25 16.42
N ARG A 83 -16.19 -16.79 17.33
CA ARG A 83 -16.74 -17.63 18.39
C ARG A 83 -17.89 -18.43 17.83
N VAL A 84 -17.72 -19.75 17.74
CA VAL A 84 -18.79 -20.65 17.27
C VAL A 84 -19.50 -21.22 18.48
N TYR A 85 -20.81 -20.98 18.57
CA TYR A 85 -21.67 -21.59 19.56
C TYR A 85 -22.26 -22.88 19.00
N VAL A 86 -21.81 -24.02 19.52
CA VAL A 86 -22.35 -25.33 19.16
C VAL A 86 -23.02 -25.93 20.40
N PHE A 87 -24.33 -26.18 20.31
CA PHE A 87 -25.17 -26.72 21.40
C PHE A 87 -25.05 -25.96 22.74
N GLY A 88 -25.00 -24.63 22.68
CA GLY A 88 -25.02 -23.77 23.88
C GLY A 88 -23.73 -23.78 24.70
N LYS A 89 -22.61 -24.26 24.14
CA LYS A 89 -21.28 -24.07 24.71
C LYS A 89 -20.37 -23.30 23.75
N GLU A 90 -19.58 -22.41 24.34
CA GLU A 90 -18.62 -21.55 23.65
C GLU A 90 -17.33 -22.32 23.37
N TYR A 91 -16.85 -22.24 22.13
CA TYR A 91 -15.57 -22.81 21.71
C TYR A 91 -14.76 -21.75 20.99
N ASP A 92 -13.53 -21.52 21.46
CA ASP A 92 -12.53 -20.73 20.74
C ASP A 92 -11.98 -21.57 19.59
N VAL A 93 -12.40 -21.26 18.36
CA VAL A 93 -11.82 -21.86 17.16
C VAL A 93 -10.87 -20.85 16.55
N ASN A 94 -9.58 -21.01 16.81
CA ASN A 94 -8.54 -20.25 16.12
C ASN A 94 -8.35 -20.87 14.72
N LEU A 95 -9.21 -20.49 13.77
CA LEU A 95 -8.98 -20.75 12.37
C LEU A 95 -7.81 -19.85 11.96
N GLY A 96 -6.59 -20.38 12.03
CA GLY A 96 -5.35 -19.68 11.67
C GLY A 96 -5.31 -19.30 10.19
N ILE A 97 -6.15 -18.35 9.81
CA ILE A 97 -6.22 -17.75 8.50
C ILE A 97 -6.07 -16.25 8.72
N THR A 98 -4.83 -15.81 8.79
CA THR A 98 -4.49 -14.39 8.74
C THR A 98 -4.55 -13.96 7.27
N PHE A 99 -5.68 -13.43 6.82
CA PHE A 99 -5.69 -12.63 5.60
C PHE A 99 -5.33 -11.20 5.98
N ILE A 100 -4.08 -10.80 5.71
CA ILE A 100 -3.68 -9.40 5.70
C ILE A 100 -4.06 -8.84 4.34
N VAL A 101 -5.25 -8.25 4.21
CA VAL A 101 -5.47 -7.08 3.36
C VAL A 101 -6.50 -6.22 4.06
N VAL A 102 -6.13 -4.97 4.30
CA VAL A 102 -6.99 -4.02 4.97
C VAL A 102 -7.51 -2.99 3.99
N GLN A 103 -8.81 -2.68 4.10
CA GLN A 103 -9.41 -1.35 3.90
C GLN A 103 -10.83 -1.42 4.48
N ASP A 104 -11.27 -0.38 5.19
CA ASP A 104 -12.69 -0.22 5.56
C ASP A 104 -13.55 -0.42 4.28
N GLU A 105 -14.59 -1.27 4.34
CA GLU A 105 -15.38 -1.72 3.18
C GLU A 105 -15.93 -0.55 2.34
N LYS A 106 -16.08 0.62 2.97
CA LYS A 106 -16.41 1.91 2.34
C LYS A 106 -15.45 2.33 1.22
N PHE A 107 -14.16 2.00 1.34
CA PHE A 107 -13.14 2.40 0.37
C PHE A 107 -12.95 1.37 -0.75
N ILE A 108 -13.16 0.08 -0.48
CA ILE A 108 -12.93 -0.99 -1.47
C ILE A 108 -13.79 -0.78 -2.72
N GLY A 109 -15.11 -0.57 -2.55
CA GLY A 109 -16.01 -0.35 -3.68
C GLY A 109 -15.71 0.94 -4.47
N GLN A 110 -15.19 1.97 -3.82
CA GLN A 110 -14.80 3.21 -4.50
C GLN A 110 -13.48 3.06 -5.25
N VAL A 111 -12.50 2.40 -4.64
CA VAL A 111 -11.20 2.12 -5.25
C VAL A 111 -11.39 1.27 -6.50
N ASP A 112 -12.20 0.22 -6.44
CA ASP A 112 -12.44 -0.65 -7.60
C ASP A 112 -13.20 0.08 -8.71
N LYS A 113 -14.16 0.94 -8.36
CA LYS A 113 -14.82 1.81 -9.35
C LYS A 113 -13.83 2.76 -10.03
N VAL A 114 -13.01 3.48 -9.26
CA VAL A 114 -12.03 4.42 -9.81
C VAL A 114 -10.97 3.69 -10.63
N LYS A 115 -10.56 2.48 -10.22
CA LYS A 115 -9.68 1.63 -11.04
C LYS A 115 -10.32 1.30 -12.38
N GLU A 116 -11.58 0.88 -12.40
CA GLU A 116 -12.25 0.57 -13.67
C GLU A 116 -12.44 1.82 -14.54
N ASP A 117 -12.75 2.98 -13.95
CA ASP A 117 -12.85 4.26 -14.65
C ASP A 117 -11.49 4.63 -15.30
N VAL A 118 -10.39 4.57 -14.54
CA VAL A 118 -9.03 4.85 -15.05
C VAL A 118 -8.61 3.85 -16.12
N LYS A 119 -8.92 2.56 -15.93
CA LYS A 119 -8.70 1.52 -16.93
C LYS A 119 -9.44 1.85 -18.24
N CYS A 120 -10.72 2.23 -18.16
CA CYS A 120 -11.50 2.67 -19.32
C CYS A 120 -10.88 3.90 -20.00
N LEU A 121 -10.31 4.84 -19.25
CA LEU A 121 -9.62 6.01 -19.82
C LEU A 121 -8.35 5.61 -20.61
N ILE A 122 -7.57 4.64 -20.11
CA ILE A 122 -6.36 4.16 -20.79
C ILE A 122 -6.72 3.34 -22.05
N ASP A 123 -7.67 2.40 -21.91
CA ASP A 123 -8.13 1.50 -22.98
C ASP A 123 -8.98 2.21 -24.04
N GLY A 124 -9.65 3.28 -23.66
CA GLY A 124 -10.53 4.05 -24.53
C GLY A 124 -9.83 4.53 -25.80
N VAL A 125 -10.63 4.74 -26.84
CA VAL A 125 -10.19 5.39 -28.09
C VAL A 125 -9.98 6.88 -27.79
N MET A 126 -8.89 7.22 -27.11
CA MET A 126 -8.42 8.59 -27.09
C MET A 126 -7.87 8.88 -28.48
N GLU A 127 -8.56 9.74 -29.24
CA GLU A 127 -8.17 10.13 -30.60
C GLU A 127 -6.85 10.92 -30.63
N VAL A 128 -6.41 11.50 -29.50
CA VAL A 128 -5.19 12.29 -29.37
C VAL A 128 -4.08 11.48 -28.69
N PRO A 129 -3.04 11.04 -29.43
CA PRO A 129 -1.96 10.22 -28.87
C PRO A 129 -1.19 10.87 -27.71
N LEU A 130 -1.03 12.21 -27.71
CA LEU A 130 -0.35 12.94 -26.64
C LEU A 130 -1.09 12.86 -25.29
N ALA A 131 -2.41 13.07 -25.28
CA ALA A 131 -3.20 13.03 -24.06
C ALA A 131 -3.16 11.64 -23.39
N LYS A 132 -3.04 10.58 -24.21
CA LYS A 132 -2.85 9.21 -23.71
C LYS A 132 -1.49 9.03 -23.03
N LEU A 133 -0.42 9.58 -23.60
CA LEU A 133 0.91 9.57 -22.98
C LEU A 133 0.94 10.40 -21.68
N GLU A 134 0.27 11.56 -21.65
CA GLU A 134 0.14 12.38 -20.43
C GLU A 134 -0.61 11.64 -19.32
N LEU A 135 -1.67 10.89 -19.65
CA LEU A 135 -2.39 10.04 -18.71
C LEU A 135 -1.49 8.92 -18.15
N ILE A 136 -0.75 8.22 -19.03
CA ILE A 136 0.19 7.17 -18.61
C ILE A 136 1.26 7.74 -17.68
N ASP A 137 1.89 8.87 -18.05
CA ASP A 137 2.92 9.51 -17.22
C ASP A 137 2.35 9.92 -15.85
N THR A 138 1.12 10.42 -15.81
CA THR A 138 0.43 10.78 -14.57
C THR A 138 0.17 9.56 -13.69
N VAL A 139 -0.40 8.48 -14.25
CA VAL A 139 -0.64 7.22 -13.52
C VAL A 139 0.65 6.65 -12.94
N GLN A 140 1.75 6.71 -13.69
CA GLN A 140 3.07 6.29 -13.21
C GLN A 140 3.63 7.20 -12.11
N ARG A 141 3.50 8.52 -12.25
CA ARG A 141 3.96 9.51 -11.27
C ARG A 141 3.19 9.42 -9.95
N LEU A 142 1.93 9.01 -9.99
CA LEU A 142 1.10 8.76 -8.81
C LEU A 142 1.38 7.41 -8.13
N GLY A 143 2.32 6.60 -8.66
CA GLY A 143 2.61 5.28 -8.10
C GLY A 143 1.54 4.23 -8.38
N LEU A 144 0.64 4.48 -9.34
CA LEU A 144 -0.50 3.61 -9.65
C LEU A 144 -0.24 2.63 -10.81
N LYS A 145 0.96 2.64 -11.39
CA LYS A 145 1.37 1.80 -12.54
C LYS A 145 0.98 0.33 -12.36
N TYR A 146 1.22 -0.23 -11.17
CA TYR A 146 1.05 -1.66 -10.88
C TYR A 146 -0.40 -2.15 -11.01
N HIS A 147 -1.39 -1.25 -11.03
CA HIS A 147 -2.78 -1.59 -11.30
C HIS A 147 -3.12 -1.70 -12.79
N PHE A 148 -2.31 -1.11 -13.67
CA PHE A 148 -2.66 -0.87 -15.08
C PHE A 148 -1.55 -1.33 -16.05
N GLU A 149 -0.71 -2.29 -15.65
CA GLU A 149 0.47 -2.68 -16.46
C GLU A 149 0.09 -3.20 -17.84
N LYS A 150 -1.00 -3.96 -17.95
CA LYS A 150 -1.49 -4.54 -19.21
C LYS A 150 -2.02 -3.44 -20.14
N GLU A 151 -2.82 -2.55 -19.59
CA GLU A 151 -3.42 -1.41 -20.28
C GLU A 151 -2.34 -0.45 -20.79
N ILE A 152 -1.37 -0.12 -19.94
CA ILE A 152 -0.24 0.74 -20.31
C ILE A 152 0.59 0.09 -21.42
N LYS A 153 0.93 -1.20 -21.31
CA LYS A 153 1.69 -1.91 -22.34
C LYS A 153 0.97 -1.88 -23.69
N LYS A 154 -0.32 -2.24 -23.70
CA LYS A 154 -1.16 -2.20 -24.91
C LYS A 154 -1.23 -0.79 -25.52
N ALA A 155 -1.36 0.25 -24.69
CA ALA A 155 -1.37 1.63 -25.15
C ALA A 155 -0.04 2.05 -25.79
N LEU A 156 1.09 1.67 -25.19
CA LEU A 156 2.42 1.96 -25.72
C LEU A 156 2.75 1.16 -26.98
N ASP A 157 2.31 -0.10 -27.07
CA ASP A 157 2.41 -0.91 -28.30
C ASP A 157 1.73 -0.20 -29.49
N LEU A 158 0.57 0.42 -29.27
CA LEU A 158 -0.12 1.19 -30.31
C LEU A 158 0.65 2.46 -30.69
N VAL A 159 1.21 3.19 -29.70
CA VAL A 159 2.01 4.39 -29.96
C VAL A 159 3.33 4.07 -30.67
N TYR A 160 3.92 2.91 -30.38
CA TYR A 160 5.15 2.45 -31.00
C TYR A 160 4.92 2.02 -32.45
N ASN A 161 3.90 1.20 -32.71
CA ASN A 161 3.65 0.66 -34.06
C ASN A 161 3.09 1.69 -35.05
N ASN A 162 2.39 2.72 -34.59
CA ASN A 162 1.80 3.76 -35.44
C ASN A 162 2.78 4.88 -35.87
N ASP A 163 4.07 4.76 -35.52
CA ASP A 163 5.11 5.80 -35.74
C ASP A 163 5.36 6.11 -37.22
N SER A 164 5.05 5.17 -38.11
CA SER A 164 5.42 5.25 -39.52
C SER A 164 4.54 6.18 -40.39
N ASN A 165 3.49 6.83 -39.86
CA ASN A 165 2.52 7.48 -40.74
C ASN A 165 1.96 8.88 -40.42
N ASN A 166 2.17 9.52 -39.25
CA ASN A 166 1.26 10.66 -38.93
C ASN A 166 1.82 11.97 -38.32
N GLY A 167 3.12 12.15 -38.05
CA GLY A 167 3.64 13.48 -37.64
C GLY A 167 2.98 14.12 -36.40
N TYR A 168 2.20 13.38 -35.61
CA TYR A 168 1.44 13.93 -34.48
C TYR A 168 2.31 14.46 -33.33
N PHE A 169 3.53 13.93 -33.21
CA PHE A 169 4.49 14.28 -32.14
C PHE A 169 5.57 15.25 -32.62
N ASP A 170 5.67 15.39 -33.93
CA ASP A 170 6.85 15.80 -34.68
C ASP A 170 7.12 17.31 -34.62
N ASP A 171 6.11 18.12 -34.31
CA ASP A 171 6.22 19.58 -34.22
C ASP A 171 6.41 20.08 -32.78
N SER A 172 6.30 19.20 -31.77
CA SER A 172 6.37 19.58 -30.36
C SER A 172 7.53 18.89 -29.65
N LEU A 173 8.46 19.69 -29.11
CA LEU A 173 9.57 19.20 -28.28
C LEU A 173 9.03 18.40 -27.08
N TYR A 174 8.00 18.94 -26.42
CA TYR A 174 7.32 18.28 -25.32
C TYR A 174 6.79 16.89 -25.70
N ALA A 175 6.03 16.80 -26.80
CA ALA A 175 5.39 15.56 -27.21
C ALA A 175 6.43 14.50 -27.64
N THR A 176 7.46 14.92 -28.40
CA THR A 176 8.56 14.03 -28.81
C THR A 176 9.33 13.52 -27.61
N ALA A 177 9.70 14.40 -26.67
CA ALA A 177 10.47 14.02 -25.48
C ALA A 177 9.68 13.10 -24.53
N LEU A 178 8.39 13.40 -24.30
CA LEU A 178 7.52 12.55 -23.48
C LEU A 178 7.37 11.15 -24.10
N ARG A 179 7.13 11.08 -25.42
CA ARG A 179 7.01 9.82 -26.15
C ARG A 179 8.30 9.01 -26.06
N PHE A 180 9.44 9.63 -26.38
CA PHE A 180 10.75 8.99 -26.31
C PHE A 180 11.02 8.41 -24.92
N ARG A 181 10.81 9.21 -23.87
CA ARG A 181 11.00 8.80 -22.48
C ARG A 181 10.12 7.61 -22.12
N LEU A 182 8.81 7.69 -22.36
CA LEU A 182 7.87 6.64 -21.97
C LEU A 182 8.13 5.33 -22.73
N LEU A 183 8.43 5.41 -24.03
CA LEU A 183 8.75 4.22 -24.81
C LEU A 183 10.05 3.56 -24.31
N ARG A 184 11.15 4.29 -24.17
CA ARG A 184 12.40 3.69 -23.66
C ARG A 184 12.28 3.15 -22.24
N GLN A 185 11.56 3.85 -21.36
CA GLN A 185 11.28 3.39 -20.00
C GLN A 185 10.53 2.03 -19.96
N HIS A 186 9.80 1.68 -21.01
CA HIS A 186 9.03 0.43 -21.12
C HIS A 186 9.66 -0.60 -22.05
N GLY A 187 10.92 -0.43 -22.41
CA GLY A 187 11.67 -1.44 -23.15
C GLY A 187 11.57 -1.33 -24.68
N TYR A 188 11.08 -0.22 -25.21
CA TYR A 188 11.02 -0.01 -26.66
C TYR A 188 12.31 0.65 -27.17
N ASP A 189 12.84 0.12 -28.27
CA ASP A 189 13.97 0.71 -28.97
C ASP A 189 13.49 1.88 -29.86
N VAL A 190 13.79 3.11 -29.44
CA VAL A 190 13.46 4.35 -30.15
C VAL A 190 14.75 5.12 -30.41
N ALA A 191 15.06 5.40 -31.68
CA ALA A 191 16.28 6.10 -32.06
C ALA A 191 16.33 7.56 -31.56
N GLN A 192 17.53 8.05 -31.22
CA GLN A 192 17.76 9.46 -30.85
C GLN A 192 17.43 10.47 -31.97
N ASP A 193 17.42 10.00 -33.23
CA ASP A 193 17.23 10.80 -34.45
C ASP A 193 15.89 11.54 -34.47
N VAL A 194 14.92 11.10 -33.66
CA VAL A 194 13.65 11.81 -33.44
C VAL A 194 13.84 13.27 -33.03
N PHE A 195 14.99 13.60 -32.42
CA PHE A 195 15.33 14.95 -31.97
C PHE A 195 16.05 15.82 -33.00
N GLU A 196 16.55 15.26 -34.13
CA GLU A 196 17.34 16.02 -35.13
C GLU A 196 16.63 17.26 -35.65
N ARG A 197 15.30 17.18 -35.82
CA ARG A 197 14.45 18.30 -36.23
C ARG A 197 14.53 19.53 -35.32
N PHE A 198 14.88 19.34 -34.05
CA PHE A 198 15.01 20.41 -33.04
C PHE A 198 16.43 20.97 -32.98
N MET A 199 17.35 20.45 -33.80
CA MET A 199 18.74 20.84 -33.85
C MET A 199 19.03 21.77 -35.03
N ASP A 200 20.04 22.61 -34.90
CA ASP A 200 20.56 23.46 -35.95
C ASP A 200 21.60 22.73 -36.82
N ASP A 201 22.05 23.38 -37.89
CA ASP A 201 23.02 22.81 -38.83
C ASP A 201 24.41 22.55 -38.19
N LYS A 202 24.64 23.02 -36.96
CA LYS A 202 25.87 22.80 -36.20
C LYS A 202 25.77 21.60 -35.26
N GLY A 203 24.59 20.98 -35.15
CA GLY A 203 24.34 19.87 -34.25
C GLY A 203 24.06 20.30 -32.81
N SER A 204 23.60 21.53 -32.58
CA SER A 204 23.11 21.99 -31.27
C SER A 204 21.60 22.22 -31.29
N PHE A 205 20.92 22.09 -30.15
CA PHE A 205 19.49 22.38 -30.06
C PHE A 205 19.22 23.87 -30.35
N LYS A 206 18.17 24.13 -31.15
CA LYS A 206 17.79 25.47 -31.61
C LYS A 206 17.53 26.40 -30.43
N ALA A 207 18.18 27.56 -30.41
CA ALA A 207 17.99 28.59 -29.37
C ALA A 207 16.53 29.10 -29.25
N GLY A 208 15.71 28.95 -30.29
CA GLY A 208 14.29 29.29 -30.24
C GLY A 208 13.46 28.43 -29.27
N LEU A 209 13.99 27.29 -28.81
CA LEU A 209 13.33 26.38 -27.87
C LEU A 209 13.33 26.90 -26.42
N CYS A 210 14.12 27.94 -26.12
CA CYS A 210 14.25 28.49 -24.76
C CYS A 210 12.92 28.96 -24.14
N GLY A 211 11.92 29.30 -24.96
CA GLY A 211 10.59 29.71 -24.48
C GLY A 211 9.67 28.55 -24.09
N ASP A 212 9.97 27.30 -24.50
CA ASP A 212 9.17 26.11 -24.20
C ASP A 212 9.69 25.41 -22.94
N VAL A 213 9.40 25.97 -21.77
CA VAL A 213 9.83 25.42 -20.47
C VAL A 213 9.33 23.98 -20.27
N LYS A 214 8.10 23.67 -20.69
CA LYS A 214 7.51 22.32 -20.56
C LYS A 214 8.25 21.32 -21.45
N GLY A 215 8.59 21.72 -22.68
CA GLY A 215 9.43 20.95 -23.61
C GLY A 215 10.85 20.75 -23.10
N LEU A 216 11.51 21.79 -22.58
CA LEU A 216 12.85 21.70 -22.00
C LEU A 216 12.90 20.74 -20.81
N LEU A 217 11.92 20.82 -19.90
CA LEU A 217 11.82 19.91 -18.77
C LEU A 217 11.67 18.46 -19.23
N SER A 218 10.85 18.23 -20.25
CA SER A 218 10.61 16.88 -20.78
C SER A 218 11.81 16.36 -21.56
N LEU A 219 12.53 17.23 -22.28
CA LEU A 219 13.79 16.90 -22.95
C LEU A 219 14.87 16.53 -21.94
N TYR A 220 14.99 17.29 -20.86
CA TYR A 220 15.88 16.98 -19.74
C TYR A 220 15.56 15.60 -19.15
N GLU A 221 14.30 15.31 -18.83
CA GLU A 221 13.89 13.99 -18.32
C GLU A 221 14.15 12.86 -19.32
N ALA A 222 13.87 13.08 -20.60
CA ALA A 222 14.11 12.11 -21.67
C ALA A 222 15.60 11.80 -21.82
N SER A 223 16.48 12.77 -21.58
CA SER A 223 17.92 12.60 -21.74
C SER A 223 18.54 11.57 -20.79
N PHE A 224 17.86 11.24 -19.68
CA PHE A 224 18.30 10.19 -18.75
C PHE A 224 18.08 8.76 -19.28
N PHE A 225 17.40 8.60 -20.43
CA PHE A 225 17.14 7.31 -21.06
C PHE A 225 18.05 7.06 -22.27
N GLY A 226 19.16 7.80 -22.39
CA GLY A 226 20.19 7.59 -23.42
C GLY A 226 21.01 6.33 -23.23
N PHE A 227 21.64 5.87 -24.32
CA PHE A 227 22.62 4.79 -24.37
C PHE A 227 24.02 5.33 -24.64
N GLU A 228 25.03 4.48 -24.45
CA GLU A 228 26.41 4.81 -24.79
C GLU A 228 26.53 5.14 -26.29
N GLY A 229 27.21 6.26 -26.61
CA GLY A 229 27.40 6.73 -27.98
C GLY A 229 26.30 7.65 -28.53
N GLU A 230 25.22 7.89 -27.79
CA GLU A 230 24.12 8.75 -28.23
C GLU A 230 24.37 10.25 -28.00
N ARG A 231 25.15 10.84 -28.91
CA ARG A 231 25.58 12.24 -28.83
C ARG A 231 24.43 13.25 -28.82
N ILE A 232 23.32 12.98 -29.50
CA ILE A 232 22.16 13.89 -29.50
C ILE A 232 21.55 13.94 -28.11
N ILE A 233 21.52 12.81 -27.40
CA ILE A 233 20.98 12.72 -26.04
C ILE A 233 21.90 13.41 -25.04
N ASP A 234 23.22 13.29 -25.21
CA ASP A 234 24.20 14.03 -24.40
C ASP A 234 24.09 15.55 -24.57
N GLU A 235 23.93 16.01 -25.82
CA GLU A 235 23.67 17.42 -26.13
C GLU A 235 22.31 17.86 -25.58
N ALA A 236 21.27 17.03 -25.65
CA ALA A 236 19.95 17.32 -25.10
C ALA A 236 20.01 17.57 -23.59
N LYS A 237 20.74 16.72 -22.86
CA LYS A 237 20.96 16.88 -21.42
C LYS A 237 21.68 18.20 -21.12
N THR A 238 22.77 18.47 -21.84
CA THR A 238 23.59 19.68 -21.64
C THR A 238 22.76 20.94 -21.91
N PHE A 239 22.12 21.00 -23.09
CA PHE A 239 21.29 22.12 -23.50
C PHE A 239 20.13 22.37 -22.52
N ALA A 240 19.34 21.34 -22.19
CA ALA A 240 18.20 21.50 -21.31
C ALA A 240 18.63 21.90 -19.88
N THR A 241 19.73 21.33 -19.37
CA THR A 241 20.30 21.70 -18.06
C THR A 241 20.66 23.17 -18.04
N THR A 242 21.53 23.63 -18.96
CA THR A 242 21.96 25.02 -19.02
C THR A 242 20.78 25.99 -19.11
N ARG A 243 19.76 25.67 -19.91
CA ARG A 243 18.58 26.53 -20.06
C ARG A 243 17.67 26.53 -18.86
N LEU A 244 17.44 25.38 -18.23
CA LEU A 244 16.65 25.32 -17.00
C LEU A 244 17.35 26.06 -15.84
N GLU A 245 18.68 26.07 -15.81
CA GLU A 245 19.45 26.84 -14.84
C GLU A 245 19.34 28.35 -15.05
N ASP A 246 19.34 28.82 -16.30
CA ASP A 246 19.08 30.23 -16.63
C ASP A 246 17.67 30.68 -16.16
N ILE A 247 16.70 29.75 -16.08
CA ILE A 247 15.30 30.00 -15.72
C ILE A 247 15.04 29.84 -14.20
N LYS A 248 16.01 29.38 -13.39
CA LYS A 248 15.89 29.00 -11.95
C LYS A 248 15.22 30.03 -11.02
N GLY A 249 14.94 31.27 -11.46
CA GLY A 249 14.09 32.21 -10.75
C GLY A 249 12.62 31.76 -10.57
N ASP A 250 12.10 30.85 -11.43
CA ASP A 250 10.68 30.49 -11.45
C ASP A 250 10.37 28.97 -11.41
N ILE A 251 11.37 28.09 -11.38
CA ILE A 251 11.16 26.63 -11.43
C ILE A 251 11.69 25.97 -10.17
N SER A 252 10.77 25.54 -9.30
CA SER A 252 11.09 24.64 -8.20
C SER A 252 11.73 23.37 -8.77
N PRO A 253 12.93 22.96 -8.32
CA PRO A 253 13.54 21.69 -8.70
C PRO A 253 12.80 20.54 -8.00
N SER A 254 11.51 20.35 -8.27
CA SER A 254 10.76 19.16 -7.85
C SER A 254 10.99 17.99 -8.83
N LEU A 255 12.16 17.93 -9.45
CA LEU A 255 12.68 16.77 -10.17
C LEU A 255 13.21 15.75 -9.17
N ALA A 256 12.46 15.54 -8.08
CA ALA A 256 12.68 14.47 -7.14
C ALA A 256 12.70 13.19 -7.98
N ARG A 257 13.90 12.64 -8.17
CA ARG A 257 14.06 11.33 -8.78
C ARG A 257 13.13 10.41 -8.02
N LYS A 258 12.16 9.83 -8.73
CA LYS A 258 11.05 9.07 -8.16
C LYS A 258 11.63 7.94 -7.31
N CYS A 259 11.63 8.08 -5.99
CA CYS A 259 12.03 7.02 -5.08
C CYS A 259 10.79 6.19 -4.77
N ASN A 260 10.55 5.16 -5.59
CA ASN A 260 9.48 4.19 -5.34
C ASN A 260 10.02 2.99 -4.53
N GLY A 261 11.20 3.09 -3.90
CA GLY A 261 11.89 1.92 -3.32
C GLY A 261 12.31 0.89 -4.37
N ILE A 262 12.99 -0.18 -3.93
CA ILE A 262 13.49 -1.25 -4.83
C ILE A 262 12.31 -2.00 -5.48
N VAL A 263 11.35 -2.43 -4.64
CA VAL A 263 10.09 -3.10 -5.02
C VAL A 263 8.99 -2.62 -4.05
N SER A 264 8.24 -1.58 -4.44
CA SER A 264 7.22 -0.94 -3.58
C SER A 264 5.88 -1.66 -3.53
N GLU A 265 5.56 -2.47 -4.53
CA GLU A 265 4.18 -2.86 -4.80
C GLU A 265 3.61 -3.71 -3.66
N PRO A 266 2.36 -3.48 -3.22
CA PRO A 266 1.82 -4.07 -1.99
C PRO A 266 1.99 -5.59 -1.87
N GLN A 267 1.85 -6.34 -2.98
CA GLN A 267 1.98 -7.79 -3.04
C GLN A 267 3.37 -8.32 -2.62
N TYR A 268 4.42 -7.48 -2.67
CA TYR A 268 5.78 -7.84 -2.27
C TYR A 268 6.09 -7.43 -0.81
N GLY A 269 5.07 -7.39 0.06
CA GLY A 269 5.22 -7.05 1.48
C GLY A 269 6.24 -7.92 2.22
N ALA A 270 6.29 -9.22 1.94
CA ALA A 270 7.27 -10.13 2.53
C ALA A 270 8.71 -9.75 2.15
N PHE A 271 8.96 -9.37 0.90
CA PHE A 271 10.26 -8.86 0.48
C PHE A 271 10.62 -7.59 1.27
N ARG A 272 9.72 -6.60 1.35
CA ARG A 272 10.01 -5.34 2.07
C ARG A 272 10.32 -5.55 3.55
N ASP A 273 9.58 -6.42 4.24
CA ASP A 273 9.85 -6.78 5.64
C ASP A 273 11.25 -7.38 5.81
N MET A 274 11.55 -8.42 5.02
CA MET A 274 12.82 -9.15 5.11
C MET A 274 14.01 -8.30 4.65
N ALA A 275 13.85 -7.54 3.56
CA ALA A 275 14.84 -6.60 3.06
C ALA A 275 15.20 -5.56 4.13
N THR A 276 14.21 -5.05 4.88
CA THR A 276 14.45 -4.09 5.97
C THR A 276 15.31 -4.71 7.06
N LYS A 277 15.00 -5.95 7.49
CA LYS A 277 15.80 -6.70 8.47
C LYS A 277 17.25 -6.87 7.99
N ILE A 278 17.44 -7.22 6.72
CA ILE A 278 18.77 -7.38 6.10
C ILE A 278 19.52 -6.05 6.04
N ILE A 279 18.89 -4.95 5.62
CA ILE A 279 19.51 -3.62 5.57
C ILE A 279 19.98 -3.17 6.96
N CYS A 280 19.16 -3.42 8.00
CA CYS A 280 19.56 -3.12 9.38
C CYS A 280 20.80 -3.94 9.81
N LEU A 281 20.87 -5.22 9.42
CA LEU A 281 22.03 -6.07 9.69
C LEU A 281 23.26 -5.62 8.91
N ILE A 282 23.11 -5.32 7.61
CA ILE A 282 24.18 -4.77 6.78
C ILE A 282 24.77 -3.53 7.45
N THR A 283 23.94 -2.55 7.79
CA THR A 283 24.37 -1.29 8.42
C THR A 283 25.09 -1.55 9.75
N THR A 284 24.57 -2.47 10.57
CA THR A 284 25.20 -2.79 11.86
C THR A 284 26.55 -3.50 11.69
N ILE A 285 26.66 -4.35 10.68
CA ILE A 285 27.88 -5.10 10.39
C ILE A 285 28.92 -4.18 9.77
N ASP A 286 28.52 -3.31 8.84
CA ASP A 286 29.36 -2.25 8.26
C ASP A 286 30.11 -1.48 9.38
N ASP A 287 29.35 -0.95 10.35
CA ASP A 287 29.88 -0.26 11.54
C ASP A 287 30.79 -1.13 12.42
N ILE A 288 30.61 -2.46 12.41
CA ILE A 288 31.53 -3.37 13.09
C ILE A 288 32.88 -3.39 12.37
N TYR A 289 32.91 -3.40 11.04
CA TYR A 289 34.15 -3.52 10.27
C TYR A 289 34.91 -2.21 10.15
N ASP A 290 34.24 -1.09 9.87
CA ASP A 290 34.89 0.18 9.56
C ASP A 290 35.18 1.04 10.81
N VAL A 291 34.47 0.80 11.92
CA VAL A 291 34.55 1.58 13.16
C VAL A 291 34.90 0.72 14.39
N TYR A 292 34.07 -0.27 14.74
CA TYR A 292 34.07 -0.82 16.10
C TYR A 292 35.08 -1.96 16.35
N GLY A 293 35.18 -2.93 15.45
CA GLY A 293 35.92 -4.19 15.61
C GLY A 293 37.45 -4.03 15.54
N SER A 294 38.19 -4.93 16.22
CA SER A 294 39.64 -5.09 15.98
C SER A 294 39.88 -6.07 14.82
N MET A 295 41.05 -6.01 14.18
CA MET A 295 41.35 -6.90 13.05
C MET A 295 41.22 -8.39 13.41
N GLU A 296 41.62 -8.81 14.61
CA GLU A 296 41.49 -10.20 15.08
C GLU A 296 40.03 -10.63 15.24
N GLU A 297 39.18 -9.72 15.71
CA GLU A 297 37.75 -9.98 15.86
C GLU A 297 37.04 -10.03 14.52
N LEU A 298 37.41 -9.14 13.59
CA LEU A 298 36.89 -9.11 12.24
C LEU A 298 37.30 -10.36 11.45
N GLU A 299 38.53 -10.85 11.64
CA GLU A 299 38.99 -12.11 11.05
C GLU A 299 38.13 -13.28 11.54
N LEU A 300 37.93 -13.40 12.86
CA LEU A 300 37.09 -14.45 13.44
C LEU A 300 35.62 -14.33 13.03
N PHE A 301 35.06 -13.10 12.96
CA PHE A 301 33.70 -12.87 12.48
C PHE A 301 33.55 -13.33 11.02
N THR A 302 34.49 -12.90 10.16
CA THR A 302 34.51 -13.25 8.73
C THR A 302 34.58 -14.77 8.55
N ASP A 303 35.48 -15.42 9.29
CA ASP A 303 35.68 -16.87 9.27
C ASP A 303 34.43 -17.65 9.74
N CYS A 304 33.75 -17.17 10.78
CA CYS A 304 32.47 -17.76 11.21
C CYS A 304 31.43 -17.68 10.08
N VAL A 305 31.26 -16.51 9.45
CA VAL A 305 30.29 -16.32 8.36
C VAL A 305 30.65 -17.16 7.13
N ASP A 306 31.93 -17.22 6.76
CA ASP A 306 32.39 -17.98 5.59
C ASP A 306 32.16 -19.48 5.72
N ARG A 307 32.44 -20.04 6.90
CA ARG A 307 32.12 -21.45 7.20
C ARG A 307 30.63 -21.70 7.41
N TRP A 308 29.85 -20.64 7.62
CA TRP A 308 28.49 -20.69 8.12
C TRP A 308 28.35 -21.55 9.40
N ASP A 309 29.31 -21.41 10.33
CA ASP A 309 29.38 -22.10 11.61
C ASP A 309 29.58 -21.13 12.79
N ILE A 310 28.69 -21.22 13.80
CA ILE A 310 28.73 -20.41 15.03
C ILE A 310 29.34 -21.14 16.22
N SER A 311 29.97 -22.30 16.04
CA SER A 311 30.56 -23.10 17.13
C SER A 311 31.62 -22.33 17.93
N GLU A 312 32.28 -21.34 17.32
CA GLU A 312 33.32 -20.52 17.96
C GLU A 312 32.84 -19.13 18.42
N ILE A 313 31.52 -18.88 18.39
CA ILE A 313 30.92 -17.57 18.69
C ILE A 313 31.26 -17.02 20.08
N ASP A 314 31.54 -17.89 21.05
CA ASP A 314 31.91 -17.51 22.42
C ASP A 314 33.30 -16.88 22.54
N LYS A 315 34.15 -16.98 21.50
CA LYS A 315 35.45 -16.29 21.43
C LYS A 315 35.30 -14.80 21.10
N LEU A 316 34.17 -14.38 20.53
CA LEU A 316 33.88 -12.98 20.19
C LEU A 316 33.34 -12.22 21.41
N PRO A 317 33.59 -10.90 21.52
CA PRO A 317 32.97 -10.06 22.54
C PRO A 317 31.44 -10.12 22.46
N LEU A 318 30.77 -9.89 23.59
CA LEU A 318 29.31 -9.98 23.70
C LEU A 318 28.57 -9.12 22.66
N SER A 319 29.07 -7.93 22.36
CA SER A 319 28.48 -7.03 21.36
C SER A 319 28.52 -7.63 19.95
N ILE A 320 29.71 -8.01 19.48
CA ILE A 320 29.94 -8.56 18.15
C ILE A 320 29.25 -9.92 17.98
N ARG A 321 29.34 -10.80 18.98
CA ARG A 321 28.72 -12.13 18.92
C ARG A 321 27.19 -12.06 18.87
N THR A 322 26.58 -11.04 19.48
CA THR A 322 25.13 -10.83 19.41
C THR A 322 24.69 -10.49 17.98
N VAL A 323 25.47 -9.66 17.28
CA VAL A 323 25.21 -9.29 15.88
C VAL A 323 25.41 -10.50 14.96
N LEU A 324 26.46 -11.29 15.18
CA LEU A 324 26.67 -12.55 14.44
C LEU A 324 25.47 -13.49 14.60
N LEU A 325 25.00 -13.72 15.83
CA LEU A 325 23.83 -14.57 16.07
C LEU A 325 22.56 -14.02 15.42
N ALA A 326 22.38 -12.69 15.41
CA ALA A 326 21.24 -12.05 14.75
C ALA A 326 21.29 -12.24 13.21
N LEU A 327 22.47 -12.13 12.60
CA LEU A 327 22.67 -12.43 11.18
C LEU A 327 22.27 -13.87 10.85
N TYR A 328 22.74 -14.83 11.64
CA TYR A 328 22.42 -16.25 11.44
C TYR A 328 20.93 -16.54 11.57
N ASN A 329 20.30 -16.07 12.65
CA ASN A 329 18.89 -16.33 12.91
C ASN A 329 18.01 -15.70 11.84
N THR A 330 18.27 -14.45 11.47
CA THR A 330 17.48 -13.75 10.44
C THR A 330 17.65 -14.41 9.07
N SER A 331 18.88 -14.76 8.70
CA SER A 331 19.13 -15.43 7.42
C SER A 331 18.47 -16.81 7.34
N ASN A 332 18.51 -17.58 8.44
CA ASN A 332 17.84 -18.87 8.54
C ASN A 332 16.30 -18.74 8.59
N GLU A 333 15.76 -17.68 9.18
CA GLU A 333 14.32 -17.35 9.14
C GLU A 333 13.85 -17.13 7.71
N ILE A 334 14.56 -16.29 6.94
CA ILE A 334 14.26 -16.02 5.52
C ILE A 334 14.41 -17.32 4.70
N GLY A 335 15.46 -18.09 4.98
CA GLY A 335 15.68 -19.40 4.36
C GLY A 335 14.55 -20.38 4.60
N TYR A 336 14.09 -20.49 5.85
CA TYR A 336 12.96 -21.32 6.25
C TYR A 336 11.65 -20.86 5.60
N TRP A 337 11.37 -19.56 5.61
CA TRP A 337 10.19 -19.01 4.96
C TRP A 337 10.19 -19.32 3.46
N THR A 338 11.32 -19.14 2.78
CA THR A 338 11.43 -19.42 1.34
C THR A 338 11.27 -20.90 1.03
N LEU A 339 11.84 -21.78 1.86
CA LEU A 339 11.64 -23.22 1.74
C LEU A 339 10.16 -23.60 1.93
N LYS A 340 9.49 -23.00 2.92
CA LYS A 340 8.09 -23.29 3.24
C LYS A 340 7.12 -22.78 2.16
N GLU A 341 7.27 -21.53 1.74
CA GLU A 341 6.33 -20.86 0.84
C GLU A 341 6.63 -21.13 -0.64
N ARG A 342 7.90 -21.44 -0.98
CA ARG A 342 8.35 -21.59 -2.38
C ARG A 342 9.00 -22.93 -2.69
N GLY A 343 9.20 -23.80 -1.68
CA GLY A 343 9.81 -25.12 -1.87
C GLY A 343 11.30 -25.08 -2.21
N PHE A 344 11.98 -23.95 -2.03
CA PHE A 344 13.37 -23.77 -2.42
C PHE A 344 14.25 -23.34 -1.23
N ASN A 345 15.36 -24.04 -1.01
CA ASN A 345 16.30 -23.72 0.06
C ASN A 345 17.34 -22.68 -0.41
N ILE A 346 17.18 -21.43 0.04
CA ILE A 346 18.09 -20.33 -0.32
C ILE A 346 19.29 -20.17 0.62
N ILE A 347 19.33 -20.89 1.75
CA ILE A 347 20.36 -20.70 2.79
C ILE A 347 21.78 -20.75 2.22
N PRO A 348 22.15 -21.73 1.36
CA PRO A 348 23.51 -21.81 0.81
C PRO A 348 23.91 -20.59 -0.04
N TYR A 349 22.94 -19.98 -0.74
CA TYR A 349 23.18 -18.79 -1.57
C TYR A 349 23.28 -17.53 -0.70
N LEU A 350 22.40 -17.43 0.30
CA LEU A 350 22.39 -16.30 1.22
C LEU A 350 23.66 -16.28 2.09
N SER A 351 24.08 -17.44 2.60
CA SER A 351 25.33 -17.57 3.38
C SER A 351 26.56 -17.22 2.57
N LYS A 352 26.64 -17.69 1.31
CA LYS A 352 27.72 -17.33 0.39
C LYS A 352 27.78 -15.82 0.18
N THR A 353 26.64 -15.19 -0.09
CA THR A 353 26.59 -13.75 -0.38
C THR A 353 26.94 -12.89 0.85
N TRP A 354 26.55 -13.34 2.06
CA TRP A 354 27.02 -12.74 3.31
C TRP A 354 28.53 -12.90 3.51
N ALA A 355 29.08 -14.08 3.20
CA ALA A 355 30.52 -14.32 3.30
C ALA A 355 31.31 -13.43 2.34
N ASP A 356 30.84 -13.28 1.10
CA ASP A 356 31.45 -12.39 0.11
C ASP A 356 31.42 -10.92 0.58
N LEU A 357 30.30 -10.49 1.19
CA LEU A 357 30.19 -9.16 1.81
C LEU A 357 31.17 -8.96 2.96
N CYS A 358 31.22 -9.90 3.92
CA CYS A 358 32.15 -9.83 5.05
C CYS A 358 33.62 -9.83 4.61
N LYS A 359 33.98 -10.61 3.58
CA LYS A 359 35.33 -10.58 3.00
C LYS A 359 35.66 -9.24 2.35
N ALA A 360 34.70 -8.63 1.66
CA ALA A 360 34.87 -7.31 1.08
C ALA A 360 35.08 -6.24 2.15
N TYR A 361 34.30 -6.27 3.24
CA TYR A 361 34.50 -5.40 4.40
C TYR A 361 35.85 -5.64 5.09
N PHE A 362 36.24 -6.90 5.27
CA PHE A 362 37.53 -7.25 5.87
C PHE A 362 38.72 -6.71 5.05
N LYS A 363 38.61 -6.76 3.71
CA LYS A 363 39.60 -6.17 2.81
C LYS A 363 39.73 -4.65 3.02
N GLU A 364 38.60 -3.95 3.13
CA GLU A 364 38.57 -2.51 3.36
C GLU A 364 39.12 -2.12 4.73
N ALA A 365 38.76 -2.87 5.78
CA ALA A 365 39.35 -2.72 7.11
C ALA A 365 40.88 -2.93 7.06
N GLY A 366 41.34 -3.94 6.31
CA GLY A 366 42.76 -4.18 6.07
C GLY A 366 43.46 -3.01 5.38
N TRP A 367 42.82 -2.38 4.37
CA TRP A 367 43.36 -1.18 3.73
C TRP A 367 43.47 -0.02 4.71
N PHE A 368 42.44 0.23 5.50
CA PHE A 368 42.42 1.28 6.51
C PHE A 368 43.52 1.09 7.56
N HIS A 369 43.56 -0.07 8.22
CA HIS A 369 44.52 -0.37 9.28
C HIS A 369 45.97 -0.45 8.77
N GLY A 370 46.16 -0.91 7.52
CA GLY A 370 47.46 -0.96 6.87
C GLY A 370 47.93 0.37 6.27
N GLY A 371 47.08 1.40 6.22
CA GLY A 371 47.35 2.65 5.53
C GLY A 371 47.53 2.51 4.01
N TYR A 372 47.01 1.42 3.43
CA TYR A 372 47.07 1.16 2.01
C TYR A 372 46.09 2.06 1.25
N LYS A 373 46.53 2.61 0.12
CA LYS A 373 45.71 3.47 -0.73
C LYS A 373 45.45 2.76 -2.05
N PRO A 374 44.26 2.18 -2.26
CA PRO A 374 43.94 1.50 -3.51
C PRO A 374 43.88 2.49 -4.67
N THR A 375 44.07 1.98 -5.89
CA THR A 375 43.68 2.69 -7.13
C THR A 375 42.16 2.78 -7.21
N LEU A 376 41.63 3.64 -8.09
CA LEU A 376 40.17 3.73 -8.26
C LEU A 376 39.58 2.38 -8.70
N ASP A 377 40.22 1.70 -9.65
CA ASP A 377 39.75 0.40 -10.16
C ASP A 377 39.81 -0.69 -9.09
N GLU A 378 40.93 -0.78 -8.34
CA GLU A 378 41.06 -1.75 -7.25
C GLU A 378 40.01 -1.54 -6.15
N TYR A 379 39.74 -0.27 -5.83
CA TYR A 379 38.68 0.08 -4.89
C TYR A 379 37.32 -0.37 -5.43
N LEU A 380 36.96 0.03 -6.65
CA LEU A 380 35.64 -0.26 -7.23
C LEU A 380 35.38 -1.77 -7.38
N ASP A 381 36.39 -2.56 -7.69
CA ASP A 381 36.25 -4.02 -7.79
C ASP A 381 35.89 -4.68 -6.44
N ASN A 382 36.28 -4.09 -5.31
CA ASN A 382 35.79 -4.50 -3.99
C ASN A 382 34.46 -3.83 -3.64
N ALA A 383 34.34 -2.55 -3.98
CA ALA A 383 33.29 -1.66 -3.54
C ALA A 383 31.90 -2.03 -4.11
N VAL A 384 31.86 -2.71 -5.26
CA VAL A 384 30.63 -3.30 -5.83
C VAL A 384 30.04 -4.42 -4.97
N VAL A 385 30.85 -5.06 -4.12
CA VAL A 385 30.41 -6.05 -3.15
C VAL A 385 30.18 -5.41 -1.79
N SER A 386 31.11 -4.57 -1.30
CA SER A 386 31.01 -3.96 0.03
C SER A 386 29.82 -3.02 0.21
N ILE A 387 29.25 -2.48 -0.87
CA ILE A 387 28.00 -1.70 -0.82
C ILE A 387 26.75 -2.58 -0.57
N ALA A 388 26.93 -3.90 -0.43
CA ALA A 388 25.90 -4.90 -0.16
C ALA A 388 24.77 -5.01 -1.20
N ALA A 389 24.86 -4.31 -2.33
CA ALA A 389 23.88 -4.39 -3.42
C ALA A 389 23.68 -5.80 -3.97
N PRO A 390 24.72 -6.65 -4.17
CA PRO A 390 24.51 -8.02 -4.62
C PRO A 390 23.58 -8.79 -3.68
N LEU A 391 23.81 -8.71 -2.36
CA LEU A 391 22.97 -9.33 -1.34
C LEU A 391 21.51 -8.87 -1.43
N MET A 392 21.29 -7.55 -1.53
CA MET A 392 19.95 -6.97 -1.63
C MET A 392 19.23 -7.41 -2.91
N LEU A 393 19.92 -7.44 -4.04
CA LEU A 393 19.38 -7.89 -5.32
C LEU A 393 19.07 -9.40 -5.28
N PHE A 394 19.96 -10.23 -4.73
CA PHE A 394 19.72 -11.66 -4.52
C PHE A 394 18.46 -11.90 -3.68
N CYS A 395 18.30 -11.20 -2.56
CA CYS A 395 17.10 -11.29 -1.74
C CYS A 395 15.85 -10.83 -2.51
N SER A 396 15.95 -9.78 -3.32
CA SER A 396 14.83 -9.34 -4.16
C SER A 396 14.42 -10.42 -5.17
N TYR A 397 15.37 -11.11 -5.82
CA TYR A 397 15.05 -12.20 -6.72
C TYR A 397 14.29 -13.32 -5.99
N PHE A 398 14.85 -13.85 -4.90
CA PHE A 398 14.27 -14.99 -4.17
C PHE A 398 12.92 -14.71 -3.52
N LEU A 399 12.66 -13.47 -3.11
CA LEU A 399 11.44 -13.08 -2.39
C LEU A 399 10.36 -12.50 -3.30
N THR A 400 10.65 -12.25 -4.59
CA THR A 400 9.66 -11.68 -5.52
C THR A 400 9.38 -12.54 -6.75
N THR A 401 10.33 -13.38 -7.21
CA THR A 401 10.12 -14.22 -8.41
C THR A 401 9.07 -15.31 -8.18
N ASN A 402 8.27 -15.65 -9.17
CA ASN A 402 7.34 -16.77 -9.06
C ASN A 402 8.05 -18.12 -9.21
N ASN A 403 9.10 -18.18 -10.04
CA ASN A 403 9.85 -19.39 -10.34
C ASN A 403 11.35 -19.13 -10.18
N ILE A 404 11.99 -19.90 -9.31
CA ILE A 404 13.44 -19.91 -9.13
C ILE A 404 14.01 -20.98 -10.06
N THR A 405 14.92 -20.60 -10.97
CA THR A 405 15.54 -21.53 -11.92
C THR A 405 17.05 -21.58 -11.74
N GLU A 406 17.66 -22.74 -11.97
CA GLU A 406 19.12 -22.89 -11.90
C GLU A 406 19.83 -22.02 -12.94
N GLU A 407 19.24 -21.85 -14.11
CA GLU A 407 19.74 -20.95 -15.16
C GLU A 407 19.82 -19.49 -14.67
N ALA A 408 18.75 -18.98 -14.05
CA ALA A 408 18.74 -17.64 -13.51
C ALA A 408 19.74 -17.49 -12.36
N LEU A 409 19.84 -18.48 -11.47
CA LEU A 409 20.81 -18.46 -10.37
C LEU A 409 22.25 -18.43 -10.87
N ASN A 410 22.59 -19.28 -11.84
CA ASN A 410 23.91 -19.30 -12.47
C ASN A 410 24.24 -18.01 -13.21
N TYR A 411 23.22 -17.31 -13.71
CA TYR A 411 23.38 -16.01 -14.34
C TYR A 411 23.63 -14.92 -13.28
N ILE A 412 22.81 -14.86 -12.22
CA ILE A 412 22.92 -13.90 -11.11
C ILE A 412 24.25 -14.07 -10.35
N ASP A 413 24.71 -15.31 -10.13
CA ASP A 413 25.97 -15.62 -9.43
C ASP A 413 27.21 -15.02 -10.10
N LYS A 414 27.13 -14.76 -11.41
CA LYS A 414 28.22 -14.14 -12.19
C LYS A 414 28.23 -12.61 -12.10
N LEU A 415 27.30 -12.00 -11.36
CA LEU A 415 27.10 -10.56 -11.27
C LEU A 415 27.04 -9.90 -12.67
N PRO A 416 26.00 -10.18 -13.46
CA PRO A 416 25.87 -9.70 -14.83
C PRO A 416 25.88 -8.17 -14.89
N SER A 417 26.15 -7.61 -16.07
CA SER A 417 26.31 -6.16 -16.30
C SER A 417 25.20 -5.32 -15.65
N ILE A 418 23.93 -5.72 -15.77
CA ILE A 418 22.79 -5.03 -15.16
C ILE A 418 22.90 -4.92 -13.63
N MET A 419 23.32 -6.00 -12.95
CA MET A 419 23.54 -6.00 -11.51
C MET A 419 24.81 -5.22 -11.15
N ARG A 420 25.89 -5.36 -11.91
CA ARG A 420 27.13 -4.59 -11.70
C ARG A 420 26.86 -3.10 -11.82
N CYS A 421 26.05 -2.67 -12.80
CA CYS A 421 25.62 -1.28 -12.94
C CYS A 421 24.82 -0.83 -11.71
N SER A 422 23.90 -1.66 -11.20
CA SER A 422 23.18 -1.34 -9.96
C SER A 422 24.14 -1.14 -8.79
N CYS A 423 25.14 -2.01 -8.62
CA CYS A 423 26.15 -1.91 -7.56
C CYS A 423 26.99 -0.63 -7.69
N LEU A 424 27.46 -0.32 -8.89
CA LEU A 424 28.24 0.89 -9.16
C LEU A 424 27.40 2.15 -8.91
N LEU A 425 26.15 2.17 -9.36
CA LEU A 425 25.26 3.32 -9.15
C LEU A 425 25.05 3.62 -7.67
N ILE A 426 24.79 2.60 -6.84
CA ILE A 426 24.64 2.83 -5.40
C ILE A 426 25.96 3.24 -4.75
N ARG A 427 27.08 2.59 -5.11
CA ARG A 427 28.41 2.86 -4.54
C ARG A 427 28.87 4.28 -4.84
N LEU A 428 28.91 4.66 -6.11
CA LEU A 428 29.39 5.97 -6.53
C LEU A 428 28.52 7.10 -5.96
N THR A 429 27.20 6.86 -5.87
CA THR A 429 26.25 7.83 -5.32
C THR A 429 26.38 7.96 -3.80
N ASN A 430 26.61 6.85 -3.09
CA ASN A 430 26.95 6.84 -1.67
C ASN A 430 28.25 7.62 -1.43
N ASP A 431 29.35 7.24 -2.10
CA ASP A 431 30.65 7.90 -1.95
C ASP A 431 30.59 9.41 -2.21
N LEU A 432 29.82 9.86 -3.21
CA LEU A 432 29.61 11.28 -3.48
C LEU A 432 28.92 12.01 -2.30
N GLY A 433 28.00 11.33 -1.63
CA GLY A 433 27.22 11.86 -0.51
C GLY A 433 27.87 11.71 0.87
N THR A 434 28.82 10.78 1.06
CA THR A 434 29.35 10.41 2.39
C THR A 434 30.86 10.58 2.57
N SER A 435 31.64 10.58 1.47
CA SER A 435 33.10 10.41 1.56
C SER A 435 33.86 11.45 2.37
N THR A 436 33.37 12.70 2.45
CA THR A 436 34.01 13.74 3.28
C THR A 436 33.92 13.40 4.77
N ASP A 437 32.72 13.11 5.26
CA ASP A 437 32.46 12.84 6.67
C ASP A 437 33.08 11.49 7.10
N GLU A 438 33.07 10.50 6.20
CA GLU A 438 33.72 9.19 6.40
C GLU A 438 35.23 9.32 6.56
N LEU A 439 35.87 10.14 5.72
CA LEU A 439 37.31 10.36 5.81
C LEU A 439 37.68 11.11 7.10
N GLU A 440 36.89 12.11 7.51
CA GLU A 440 37.12 12.89 8.73
C GLU A 440 37.02 12.04 10.01
N ARG A 441 36.09 11.07 10.06
CA ARG A 441 35.95 10.15 11.21
C ARG A 441 36.93 8.98 11.21
N GLY A 442 37.73 8.85 10.15
CA GLY A 442 38.79 7.86 10.01
C GLY A 442 38.32 6.58 9.37
N ASP A 443 38.18 6.59 8.05
CA ASP A 443 37.83 5.46 7.20
C ASP A 443 38.79 5.35 6.00
N ASN A 444 38.65 4.28 5.19
CA ASN A 444 39.42 4.09 3.96
C ASN A 444 39.07 5.14 2.89
N LEU A 445 39.93 5.24 1.86
CA LEU A 445 39.65 6.10 0.71
C LEU A 445 38.43 5.57 -0.05
N LYS A 446 37.49 6.47 -0.38
CA LYS A 446 36.35 6.18 -1.27
C LYS A 446 36.69 6.57 -2.71
N SER A 447 35.76 6.38 -3.65
CA SER A 447 36.04 6.61 -5.08
C SER A 447 36.59 8.01 -5.40
N VAL A 448 36.08 9.07 -4.77
CA VAL A 448 36.59 10.44 -4.93
C VAL A 448 38.06 10.53 -4.52
N GLN A 449 38.40 10.04 -3.32
CA GLN A 449 39.77 10.12 -2.80
C GLN A 449 40.73 9.18 -3.53
N CYS A 450 40.28 8.01 -3.97
CA CYS A 450 41.08 7.10 -4.80
C CYS A 450 41.49 7.77 -6.11
N TYR A 451 40.54 8.42 -6.80
CA TYR A 451 40.81 9.17 -8.03
C TYR A 451 41.78 10.34 -7.80
N MET A 452 41.59 11.12 -6.73
CA MET A 452 42.51 12.20 -6.36
C MET A 452 43.92 11.67 -6.10
N ASN A 453 44.04 10.55 -5.37
CA ASN A 453 45.31 9.95 -5.02
C ASN A 453 46.06 9.39 -6.24
N GLU A 454 45.34 8.84 -7.22
CA GLU A 454 45.90 8.25 -8.44
C GLU A 454 46.32 9.31 -9.47
N THR A 455 45.52 10.37 -9.63
CA THR A 455 45.69 11.35 -10.72
C THR A 455 46.30 12.68 -10.29
N GLY A 456 46.24 13.01 -9.00
CA GLY A 456 46.58 14.34 -8.47
C GLY A 456 45.53 15.42 -8.73
N ALA A 457 44.32 15.04 -9.18
CA ALA A 457 43.19 15.95 -9.41
C ALA A 457 42.70 16.63 -8.13
N THR A 458 42.06 17.80 -8.27
CA THR A 458 41.36 18.44 -7.14
C THR A 458 40.10 17.67 -6.74
N GLU A 459 39.54 17.96 -5.56
CA GLU A 459 38.29 17.33 -5.12
C GLU A 459 37.13 17.66 -6.07
N GLU A 460 37.05 18.90 -6.58
CA GLU A 460 36.03 19.30 -7.53
C GLU A 460 36.13 18.53 -8.85
N GLU A 461 37.36 18.36 -9.37
CA GLU A 461 37.62 17.57 -10.57
C GLU A 461 37.27 16.10 -10.37
N ALA A 462 37.64 15.54 -9.20
CA ALA A 462 37.32 14.16 -8.84
C ALA A 462 35.80 13.94 -8.71
N ARG A 463 35.08 14.82 -8.01
CA ARG A 463 33.62 14.75 -7.90
C ARG A 463 32.94 14.91 -9.25
N ALA A 464 33.44 15.77 -10.13
CA ALA A 464 32.91 15.90 -11.48
C ALA A 464 33.13 14.61 -12.30
N TYR A 465 34.31 14.00 -12.19
CA TYR A 465 34.62 12.73 -12.82
C TYR A 465 33.70 11.60 -12.33
N ILE A 466 33.55 11.44 -11.01
CA ILE A 466 32.69 10.40 -10.42
C ILE A 466 31.21 10.62 -10.80
N ASN A 467 30.73 11.87 -10.83
CA ASN A 467 29.38 12.17 -11.36
C ASN A 467 29.22 11.80 -12.84
N GLY A 468 30.25 12.05 -13.66
CA GLY A 468 30.30 11.58 -15.05
C GLY A 468 30.22 10.06 -15.13
N PHE A 469 30.94 9.35 -14.26
CA PHE A 469 30.91 7.89 -14.19
C PHE A 469 29.52 7.36 -13.79
N VAL A 470 28.83 7.99 -12.85
CA VAL A 470 27.42 7.67 -12.54
C VAL A 470 26.54 7.79 -13.79
N HIS A 471 26.75 8.83 -14.61
CA HIS A 471 25.97 9.03 -15.83
C HIS A 471 26.24 7.96 -16.88
N GLU A 472 27.50 7.61 -17.14
CA GLU A 472 27.85 6.55 -18.09
C GLU A 472 27.34 5.18 -17.61
N THR A 473 27.39 4.90 -16.31
CA THR A 473 26.83 3.68 -15.73
C THR A 473 25.31 3.58 -15.95
N TRP A 474 24.59 4.70 -15.87
CA TRP A 474 23.16 4.74 -16.21
C TRP A 474 22.89 4.43 -17.68
N LYS A 475 23.74 4.90 -18.60
CA LYS A 475 23.59 4.58 -20.04
C LYS A 475 23.75 3.10 -20.31
N ILE A 476 24.71 2.44 -19.65
CA ILE A 476 24.90 0.98 -19.72
C ILE A 476 23.67 0.27 -19.14
N MET A 477 23.22 0.65 -17.94
CA MET A 477 22.00 0.11 -17.31
C MET A 477 20.77 0.24 -18.21
N ASN A 478 20.57 1.40 -18.85
CA ASN A 478 19.42 1.64 -19.73
C ASN A 478 19.41 0.69 -20.93
N LYS A 479 20.59 0.42 -21.50
CA LYS A 479 20.74 -0.53 -22.61
C LYS A 479 20.51 -1.96 -22.14
N ASP A 480 21.12 -2.33 -21.01
CA ASP A 480 20.98 -3.65 -20.40
C ASP A 480 19.49 -3.97 -20.11
N LEU A 481 18.69 -3.01 -19.66
CA LEU A 481 17.25 -3.20 -19.44
C LEU A 481 16.44 -3.59 -20.69
N LEU A 482 17.00 -3.43 -21.90
CA LEU A 482 16.37 -3.86 -23.16
C LEU A 482 16.72 -5.30 -23.56
N GLU A 483 17.71 -5.90 -22.91
CA GLU A 483 18.19 -7.24 -23.24
C GLU A 483 17.27 -8.35 -22.72
N SER A 484 17.48 -9.57 -23.20
CA SER A 484 16.75 -10.76 -22.75
C SER A 484 17.48 -11.45 -21.59
N TYR A 485 16.75 -11.75 -20.52
CA TYR A 485 17.28 -12.39 -19.31
C TYR A 485 16.53 -13.67 -18.93
N PRO A 486 17.17 -14.60 -18.18
CA PRO A 486 16.50 -15.77 -17.60
C PRO A 486 15.61 -15.44 -16.39
N PHE A 487 15.46 -14.15 -16.06
CA PHE A 487 14.60 -13.61 -15.00
C PHE A 487 13.72 -12.49 -15.55
N SER A 488 12.64 -12.18 -14.83
CA SER A 488 11.63 -11.22 -15.26
C SER A 488 11.31 -10.18 -14.18
N GLU A 489 10.31 -9.35 -14.43
CA GLU A 489 9.75 -8.46 -13.41
C GLU A 489 9.22 -9.23 -12.19
N PRO A 490 9.32 -8.65 -10.98
CA PRO A 490 9.80 -7.28 -10.69
C PRO A 490 11.34 -7.19 -10.50
N PHE A 491 12.06 -8.31 -10.57
CA PHE A 491 13.52 -8.32 -10.33
C PHE A 491 14.29 -7.50 -11.36
N LEU A 492 13.85 -7.50 -12.62
CA LEU A 492 14.46 -6.69 -13.67
C LEU A 492 14.43 -5.18 -13.30
N SER A 493 13.25 -4.64 -12.99
CA SER A 493 13.11 -3.25 -12.55
C SER A 493 13.81 -2.96 -11.22
N ALA A 494 13.90 -3.94 -10.31
CA ALA A 494 14.59 -3.80 -9.02
C ALA A 494 16.04 -3.34 -9.15
N ASN A 495 16.76 -3.80 -10.20
CA ASN A 495 18.14 -3.39 -10.49
C ASN A 495 18.25 -1.87 -10.69
N SER A 496 17.42 -1.31 -11.56
CA SER A 496 17.41 0.14 -11.80
C SER A 496 16.83 0.93 -10.61
N ASN A 497 15.82 0.38 -9.93
CA ASN A 497 15.21 1.04 -8.78
C ASN A 497 16.17 1.17 -7.59
N LEU A 498 17.05 0.19 -7.37
CA LEU A 498 18.08 0.29 -6.34
C LEU A 498 19.01 1.50 -6.57
N GLY A 499 19.45 1.72 -7.82
CA GLY A 499 20.20 2.93 -8.19
C GLY A 499 19.41 4.23 -7.98
N ARG A 500 18.11 4.24 -8.31
CA ARG A 500 17.23 5.41 -8.08
C ARG A 500 17.07 5.71 -6.59
N THR A 501 16.89 4.67 -5.76
CA THR A 501 16.79 4.81 -4.31
C THR A 501 18.07 5.40 -3.74
N ALA A 502 19.25 4.90 -4.15
CA ALA A 502 20.53 5.48 -3.73
C ALA A 502 20.62 6.98 -4.06
N GLN A 503 20.27 7.36 -5.29
CA GLN A 503 20.26 8.76 -5.72
C GLN A 503 19.23 9.64 -5.03
N CYS A 504 18.23 9.07 -4.36
CA CYS A 504 17.31 9.82 -3.51
C CYS A 504 17.91 10.05 -2.12
N PHE A 505 18.48 9.00 -1.51
CA PHE A 505 19.05 9.09 -0.17
C PHE A 505 20.32 9.94 -0.13
N TYR A 506 21.19 9.85 -1.14
CA TYR A 506 22.47 10.55 -1.14
C TYR A 506 22.49 11.85 -1.95
N GLN A 507 21.32 12.36 -2.36
CA GLN A 507 21.25 13.56 -3.20
C GLN A 507 21.81 14.82 -2.52
N TYR A 508 21.60 14.92 -1.20
CA TYR A 508 21.89 16.12 -0.41
C TYR A 508 22.84 15.84 0.75
N GLY A 509 23.64 14.78 0.66
CA GLY A 509 24.52 14.29 1.72
C GLY A 509 24.12 12.91 2.21
N ASP A 510 24.48 12.55 3.44
CA ASP A 510 24.18 11.23 4.01
C ASP A 510 22.73 11.10 4.49
N GLY A 511 21.80 10.75 3.60
CA GLY A 511 20.41 10.48 3.98
C GLY A 511 20.19 9.19 4.78
N HIS A 512 21.19 8.32 4.91
CA HIS A 512 21.05 7.02 5.59
C HIS A 512 21.58 7.07 7.03
N GLY A 513 22.85 7.45 7.22
CA GLY A 513 23.50 7.51 8.52
C GLY A 513 23.16 8.77 9.30
N VAL A 514 23.14 9.93 8.63
CA VAL A 514 22.90 11.25 9.25
C VAL A 514 21.80 12.02 8.48
N PRO A 515 20.54 11.52 8.47
CA PRO A 515 19.50 12.07 7.62
C PRO A 515 19.25 13.55 7.88
N ASP A 516 19.32 14.33 6.80
CA ASP A 516 19.06 15.76 6.80
C ASP A 516 17.57 16.08 6.97
N ARG A 517 17.22 17.37 6.98
CA ARG A 517 15.83 17.80 7.10
C ARG A 517 14.99 17.33 5.91
N TRP A 518 15.53 17.41 4.70
CA TRP A 518 14.80 17.03 3.49
C TRP A 518 14.41 15.55 3.54
N THR A 519 15.34 14.67 3.89
CA THR A 519 15.11 13.22 4.00
C THR A 519 14.05 12.91 5.06
N LYS A 520 14.14 13.55 6.23
CA LYS A 520 13.17 13.40 7.33
C LYS A 520 11.76 13.83 6.94
N ASP A 521 11.64 15.00 6.29
CA ASP A 521 10.36 15.53 5.84
C ASP A 521 9.76 14.62 4.74
N HIS A 522 10.58 14.14 3.81
CA HIS A 522 10.18 13.21 2.75
C HIS A 522 9.66 11.87 3.31
N LEU A 523 10.41 11.25 4.23
CA LEU A 523 10.00 9.98 4.84
C LEU A 523 8.75 10.13 5.71
N THR A 524 8.60 11.28 6.39
CA THR A 524 7.40 11.61 7.17
C THR A 524 6.16 11.73 6.27
N ALA A 525 6.29 12.44 5.14
CA ALA A 525 5.20 12.56 4.17
C ALA A 525 4.82 11.22 3.53
N LEU A 526 5.81 10.34 3.30
CA LEU A 526 5.59 9.05 2.63
C LEU A 526 5.02 7.96 3.56
N LEU A 527 5.53 7.86 4.78
CA LEU A 527 5.26 6.72 5.68
C LEU A 527 4.31 7.05 6.83
N VAL A 528 4.22 8.33 7.23
CA VAL A 528 3.53 8.75 8.46
C VAL A 528 2.25 9.53 8.16
N GLN A 529 2.30 10.47 7.21
CA GLN A 529 1.19 11.39 6.96
C GLN A 529 0.23 10.83 5.89
N PRO A 530 -1.00 10.42 6.26
CA PRO A 530 -1.96 10.01 5.26
C PRO A 530 -2.40 11.20 4.41
N ILE A 531 -2.69 10.94 3.12
CA ILE A 531 -3.35 11.92 2.26
C ILE A 531 -4.81 12.05 2.71
N HIS A 532 -5.21 13.23 3.17
CA HIS A 532 -6.59 13.48 3.59
C HIS A 532 -7.53 13.66 2.38
N MET A 533 -8.52 12.79 2.28
CA MET A 533 -9.58 12.87 1.25
C MET A 533 -10.66 13.87 1.69
N ASN A 534 -10.70 15.07 1.08
CA ASN A 534 -11.79 16.04 1.28
C ASN A 534 -13.03 15.58 0.50
N TYR A 535 -13.89 14.76 1.11
CA TYR A 535 -15.19 14.41 0.52
C TYR A 535 -16.15 15.61 0.56
N LYS A 536 -16.17 16.42 -0.51
CA LYS A 536 -17.29 17.32 -0.78
C LYS A 536 -18.36 16.60 -1.62
N ASN A 537 -19.49 16.32 -0.96
CA ASN A 537 -20.87 16.39 -1.51
C ASN A 537 -21.38 15.43 -2.60
N SER A 538 -21.28 14.09 -2.47
CA SER A 538 -22.17 13.24 -3.33
C SER A 538 -22.66 11.90 -2.80
N LEU A 539 -22.04 11.27 -1.80
CA LEU A 539 -22.36 9.88 -1.41
C LEU A 539 -22.66 9.67 0.08
N LEU A 540 -22.62 10.73 0.90
CA LEU A 540 -22.81 10.64 2.35
C LEU A 540 -24.27 10.45 2.82
N LEU A 541 -25.24 10.33 1.90
CA LEU A 541 -26.64 10.19 2.28
C LEU A 541 -27.13 8.74 2.44
N TYR A 542 -26.30 7.72 2.17
CA TYR A 542 -26.75 6.31 2.18
C TYR A 542 -25.77 5.30 2.81
N ILE A 543 -24.84 5.74 3.65
CA ILE A 543 -23.92 4.85 4.39
C ILE A 543 -24.28 4.91 5.88
N TRP A 544 -24.49 3.75 6.52
CA TRP A 544 -24.59 3.67 7.98
C TRP A 544 -23.24 4.02 8.60
N ASP A 545 -23.15 5.20 9.19
CA ASP A 545 -21.97 5.62 9.94
C ASP A 545 -22.02 5.04 11.35
N ILE A 546 -21.25 3.98 11.59
CA ILE A 546 -21.13 3.33 12.89
C ILE A 546 -19.98 3.89 13.74
N SER A 547 -19.30 4.95 13.30
CA SER A 547 -18.19 5.56 14.05
C SER A 547 -18.60 6.05 15.45
N GLU A 548 -19.90 6.30 15.65
CA GLU A 548 -20.47 6.79 16.90
C GLU A 548 -21.19 5.70 17.71
N ILE A 549 -21.07 4.44 17.31
CA ILE A 549 -21.80 3.32 17.94
C ILE A 549 -21.46 3.16 19.43
N ASP A 550 -20.24 3.51 19.83
CA ASP A 550 -19.79 3.44 21.23
C ASP A 550 -20.48 4.44 22.17
N LYS A 551 -21.13 5.47 21.61
CA LYS A 551 -21.96 6.42 22.37
C LYS A 551 -23.31 5.81 22.77
N LEU A 552 -23.70 4.67 22.21
CA LEU A 552 -25.01 4.04 22.46
C LEU A 552 -24.96 3.06 23.67
N PRO A 553 -26.09 2.82 24.35
CA PRO A 553 -26.22 1.73 25.31
C PRO A 553 -25.91 0.35 24.68
N LEU A 554 -25.31 -0.57 25.43
CA LEU A 554 -24.88 -1.88 24.93
C LEU A 554 -26.00 -2.67 24.23
N SER A 555 -27.22 -2.62 24.76
CA SER A 555 -28.40 -3.27 24.14
C SER A 555 -28.71 -2.73 22.75
N ILE A 556 -28.59 -1.42 22.54
CA ILE A 556 -28.80 -0.76 21.25
C ILE A 556 -27.63 -1.05 20.31
N ARG A 557 -26.40 -1.08 20.82
CA ARG A 557 -25.20 -1.47 20.04
C ARG A 557 -25.34 -2.86 19.44
N ILE A 558 -25.76 -3.83 20.24
CA ILE A 558 -25.93 -5.22 19.79
C ILE A 558 -26.98 -5.30 18.66
N VAL A 559 -28.11 -4.60 18.81
CA VAL A 559 -29.17 -4.57 17.79
C VAL A 559 -28.69 -3.87 16.51
N LEU A 560 -27.99 -2.74 16.64
CA LEU A 560 -27.49 -1.98 15.50
C LEU A 560 -26.40 -2.74 14.73
N LEU A 561 -25.51 -3.45 15.44
CA LEU A 561 -24.52 -4.35 14.83
C LEU A 561 -25.19 -5.54 14.14
N ALA A 562 -26.21 -6.15 14.74
CA ALA A 562 -26.94 -7.25 14.13
C ALA A 562 -27.65 -6.79 12.84
N LEU A 563 -28.25 -5.60 12.84
CA LEU A 563 -28.88 -5.01 11.65
C LEU A 563 -27.85 -4.67 10.57
N TYR A 564 -26.70 -4.10 10.96
CA TYR A 564 -25.60 -3.76 10.05
C TYR A 564 -25.06 -5.03 9.37
N ASN A 565 -24.74 -6.06 10.16
CA ASN A 565 -24.20 -7.32 9.66
C ASN A 565 -25.20 -8.04 8.74
N ASN A 566 -26.47 -8.15 9.12
CA ASN A 566 -27.50 -8.78 8.27
C ASN A 566 -27.69 -8.02 6.95
N THR A 567 -27.68 -6.68 7.00
CA THR A 567 -27.85 -5.85 5.80
C THR A 567 -26.68 -6.02 4.84
N ASN A 568 -25.45 -6.05 5.35
CA ASN A 568 -24.25 -6.28 4.55
C ASN A 568 -24.18 -7.71 4.02
N GLU A 569 -24.58 -8.71 4.79
CA GLU A 569 -24.62 -10.11 4.34
C GLU A 569 -25.59 -10.29 3.16
N ILE A 570 -26.82 -9.75 3.27
CA ILE A 570 -27.81 -9.79 2.18
C ILE A 570 -27.29 -9.02 0.95
N GLY A 571 -26.65 -7.86 1.17
CA GLY A 571 -26.01 -7.07 0.12
C GLY A 571 -24.89 -7.82 -0.61
N TYR A 572 -24.03 -8.52 0.13
CA TYR A 572 -22.93 -9.33 -0.40
C TYR A 572 -23.44 -10.49 -1.26
N TRP A 573 -24.38 -11.29 -0.76
CA TRP A 573 -24.91 -12.42 -1.53
C TRP A 573 -25.63 -11.96 -2.80
N THR A 574 -26.36 -10.85 -2.73
CA THR A 574 -27.03 -10.29 -3.91
C THR A 574 -26.03 -9.77 -4.94
N LEU A 575 -24.98 -9.07 -4.51
CA LEU A 575 -23.92 -8.60 -5.41
C LEU A 575 -23.17 -9.77 -6.05
N LYS A 576 -22.85 -10.80 -5.27
CA LYS A 576 -22.10 -11.97 -5.71
C LYS A 576 -22.88 -12.84 -6.69
N GLU A 577 -24.14 -13.14 -6.39
CA GLU A 577 -24.96 -14.07 -7.18
C GLU A 577 -25.67 -13.38 -8.34
N ARG A 578 -25.99 -12.09 -8.19
CA ARG A 578 -26.86 -11.36 -9.12
C ARG A 578 -26.24 -10.08 -9.68
N GLY A 579 -25.00 -9.73 -9.28
CA GLY A 579 -24.24 -8.62 -9.86
C GLY A 579 -24.75 -7.22 -9.52
N PHE A 580 -25.62 -7.06 -8.51
CA PHE A 580 -26.28 -5.79 -8.20
C PHE A 580 -26.13 -5.40 -6.73
N ASN A 581 -25.77 -4.13 -6.46
CA ASN A 581 -25.60 -3.60 -5.10
C ASN A 581 -26.91 -3.02 -4.55
N ILE A 582 -27.54 -3.74 -3.61
CA ILE A 582 -28.80 -3.34 -2.98
C ILE A 582 -28.63 -2.59 -1.64
N ILE A 583 -27.40 -2.48 -1.13
CA ILE A 583 -27.10 -1.88 0.18
C ILE A 583 -27.67 -0.45 0.32
N PRO A 584 -27.57 0.45 -0.69
CA PRO A 584 -28.12 1.80 -0.56
C PRO A 584 -29.64 1.84 -0.32
N TYR A 585 -30.37 0.90 -0.93
CA TYR A 585 -31.82 0.79 -0.80
C TYR A 585 -32.21 0.24 0.57
N LEU A 586 -31.54 -0.82 1.05
CA LEU A 586 -31.76 -1.37 2.38
C LEU A 586 -31.42 -0.36 3.49
N ASN A 587 -30.29 0.35 3.36
CA ASN A 587 -29.88 1.39 4.31
C ASN A 587 -30.93 2.50 4.42
N LYS A 588 -31.49 2.92 3.28
CA LYS A 588 -32.56 3.92 3.25
C LYS A 588 -33.84 3.39 3.91
N THR A 589 -34.30 2.19 3.55
CA THR A 589 -35.51 1.59 4.13
C THR A 589 -35.40 1.43 5.65
N TRP A 590 -34.25 0.96 6.15
CA TRP A 590 -34.03 0.89 7.59
C TRP A 590 -33.98 2.26 8.26
N ALA A 591 -33.34 3.24 7.63
CA ALA A 591 -33.29 4.60 8.17
C ALA A 591 -34.70 5.22 8.26
N ASP A 592 -35.54 4.99 7.26
CA ASP A 592 -36.92 5.48 7.24
C ASP A 592 -37.78 4.77 8.29
N LEU A 593 -37.61 3.45 8.48
CA LEU A 593 -38.24 2.69 9.57
C LEU A 593 -37.82 3.20 10.96
N CYS A 594 -36.52 3.42 11.18
CA CYS A 594 -36.02 3.97 12.44
C CYS A 594 -36.54 5.39 12.72
N LYS A 595 -36.62 6.26 11.71
CA LYS A 595 -37.24 7.60 11.85
C LYS A 595 -38.71 7.49 12.22
N ALA A 596 -39.44 6.55 11.62
CA ALA A 596 -40.86 6.35 11.89
C ALA A 596 -41.10 5.86 13.34
N TYR A 597 -40.28 4.92 13.83
CA TYR A 597 -40.31 4.49 15.23
C TYR A 597 -39.87 5.59 16.21
N PHE A 598 -38.88 6.41 15.82
CA PHE A 598 -38.46 7.55 16.63
C PHE A 598 -39.58 8.60 16.75
N LYS A 599 -40.33 8.83 15.66
CA LYS A 599 -41.51 9.72 15.65
C LYS A 599 -42.58 9.20 16.61
N GLU A 600 -42.88 7.90 16.57
CA GLU A 600 -43.84 7.25 17.48
C GLU A 600 -43.39 7.31 18.95
N ALA A 601 -42.13 7.03 19.24
CA ALA A 601 -41.57 7.18 20.57
C ALA A 601 -41.66 8.65 21.07
N GLY A 602 -41.48 9.62 20.16
CA GLY A 602 -41.68 11.04 20.44
C GLY A 602 -43.13 11.39 20.78
N TRP A 603 -44.10 10.82 20.07
CA TRP A 603 -45.52 10.94 20.40
C TRP A 603 -45.82 10.38 21.79
N PHE A 604 -45.30 9.19 22.07
CA PHE A 604 -45.46 8.49 23.34
C PHE A 604 -44.94 9.29 24.52
N HIS A 605 -43.62 9.58 24.52
CA HIS A 605 -42.94 10.21 25.63
C HIS A 605 -43.24 11.71 25.74
N GLY A 606 -43.58 12.36 24.63
CA GLY A 606 -43.96 13.77 24.58
C GLY A 606 -45.43 14.02 24.93
N GLY A 607 -46.25 12.98 25.07
CA GLY A 607 -47.70 13.09 25.31
C GLY A 607 -48.45 13.73 24.13
N TYR A 608 -47.85 13.77 22.95
CA TYR A 608 -48.45 14.35 21.75
C TYR A 608 -49.42 13.34 21.12
N LYS A 609 -50.62 13.81 20.79
CA LYS A 609 -51.66 13.00 20.15
C LYS A 609 -51.69 13.31 18.65
N PRO A 610 -51.24 12.41 17.76
CA PRO A 610 -51.25 12.67 16.33
C PRO A 610 -52.69 12.70 15.79
N THR A 611 -52.89 13.46 14.71
CA THR A 611 -54.10 13.35 13.87
C THR A 611 -54.14 12.01 13.15
N LEU A 612 -55.31 11.61 12.64
CA LEU A 612 -55.42 10.37 11.87
C LEU A 612 -54.50 10.40 10.64
N ASP A 613 -54.42 11.54 9.93
CA ASP A 613 -53.56 11.66 8.75
C ASP A 613 -52.07 11.53 9.11
N GLU A 614 -51.61 12.16 10.20
CA GLU A 614 -50.22 12.04 10.66
C GLU A 614 -49.85 10.61 11.09
N TYR A 615 -50.81 9.88 11.68
CA TYR A 615 -50.67 8.47 12.02
C TYR A 615 -50.55 7.63 10.74
N LEU A 616 -51.48 7.80 9.79
CA LEU A 616 -51.50 7.04 8.54
C LEU A 616 -50.22 7.28 7.72
N ASP A 617 -49.74 8.52 7.62
CA ASP A 617 -48.49 8.84 6.93
C ASP A 617 -47.27 8.16 7.55
N ASN A 618 -47.25 8.00 8.87
CA ASN A 618 -46.17 7.28 9.56
C ASN A 618 -46.32 5.76 9.44
N ALA A 619 -47.54 5.24 9.53
CA ALA A 619 -47.87 3.82 9.52
C ALA A 619 -47.51 3.13 8.19
N VAL A 620 -47.48 3.86 7.08
CA VAL A 620 -46.97 3.38 5.78
C VAL A 620 -45.53 2.87 5.89
N VAL A 621 -44.73 3.48 6.77
CA VAL A 621 -43.29 3.25 6.90
C VAL A 621 -42.91 2.53 8.20
N SER A 622 -43.64 2.74 9.30
CA SER A 622 -43.32 2.21 10.63
C SER A 622 -43.58 0.72 10.82
N ILE A 623 -44.15 0.06 9.82
CA ILE A 623 -44.38 -1.39 9.82
C ILE A 623 -43.32 -2.00 8.93
N VAL A 624 -42.79 -3.16 9.32
CA VAL A 624 -41.74 -3.87 8.58
C VAL A 624 -42.16 -4.28 7.14
N ALA A 625 -43.38 -3.96 6.72
CA ALA A 625 -43.98 -4.29 5.43
C ALA A 625 -43.23 -3.73 4.20
N PRO A 626 -42.79 -2.46 4.11
CA PRO A 626 -41.96 -2.00 3.00
C PRO A 626 -40.68 -2.82 2.89
N LEU A 627 -40.00 -3.06 4.01
CA LEU A 627 -38.78 -3.87 4.05
C LEU A 627 -39.05 -5.31 3.59
N MET A 628 -40.14 -5.93 4.03
CA MET A 628 -40.53 -7.27 3.58
C MET A 628 -40.86 -7.33 2.09
N LEU A 629 -41.51 -6.30 1.55
CA LEU A 629 -41.81 -6.22 0.11
C LEU A 629 -40.54 -6.01 -0.72
N PHE A 630 -39.61 -5.18 -0.25
CA PHE A 630 -38.28 -5.03 -0.82
C PHE A 630 -37.52 -6.36 -0.81
N CYS A 631 -37.42 -7.01 0.35
CA CYS A 631 -36.80 -8.33 0.50
C CYS A 631 -37.47 -9.40 -0.38
N SER A 632 -38.79 -9.39 -0.47
CA SER A 632 -39.54 -10.31 -1.34
C SER A 632 -39.21 -10.11 -2.81
N TYR A 633 -39.18 -8.86 -3.28
CA TYR A 633 -38.78 -8.54 -4.66
C TYR A 633 -37.36 -9.03 -4.96
N PHE A 634 -36.42 -8.80 -4.04
CA PHE A 634 -35.04 -9.29 -4.16
C PHE A 634 -34.97 -10.81 -4.20
N LEU A 635 -35.67 -11.50 -3.30
CA LEU A 635 -35.58 -12.95 -3.19
C LEU A 635 -36.23 -13.68 -4.37
N THR A 636 -37.29 -13.09 -4.95
CA THR A 636 -38.14 -13.78 -5.94
C THR A 636 -37.90 -13.39 -7.40
N THR A 637 -37.23 -12.26 -7.68
CA THR A 637 -37.09 -11.76 -9.06
C THR A 637 -35.68 -11.98 -9.62
N ASN A 638 -35.58 -12.65 -10.77
CA ASN A 638 -34.29 -12.94 -11.43
C ASN A 638 -33.67 -11.71 -12.15
N ASN A 639 -34.47 -10.68 -12.46
CA ASN A 639 -34.04 -9.47 -13.17
C ASN A 639 -34.20 -8.23 -12.28
N ILE A 640 -33.22 -7.99 -11.40
CA ILE A 640 -33.17 -6.76 -10.59
C ILE A 640 -32.68 -5.61 -11.47
N THR A 641 -33.48 -4.56 -11.63
CA THR A 641 -33.11 -3.35 -12.37
C THR A 641 -33.17 -2.12 -11.47
N GLU A 642 -32.30 -1.14 -11.73
CA GLU A 642 -32.28 0.14 -11.02
C GLU A 642 -33.61 0.89 -11.19
N GLU A 643 -34.24 0.80 -12.37
CA GLU A 643 -35.54 1.41 -12.65
C GLU A 643 -36.66 0.83 -11.77
N ALA A 644 -36.69 -0.49 -11.60
CA ALA A 644 -37.67 -1.14 -10.73
C ALA A 644 -37.44 -0.78 -9.25
N LEU A 645 -36.18 -0.71 -8.81
CA LEU A 645 -35.87 -0.31 -7.43
C LEU A 645 -36.18 1.15 -7.16
N ASN A 646 -35.90 2.05 -8.09
CA ASN A 646 -36.29 3.46 -8.01
C ASN A 646 -37.81 3.65 -8.04
N TYR A 647 -38.54 2.73 -8.67
CA TYR A 647 -39.99 2.70 -8.64
C TYR A 647 -40.54 2.21 -7.29
N ILE A 648 -40.03 1.08 -6.78
CA ILE A 648 -40.39 0.51 -5.47
C ILE A 648 -40.03 1.48 -4.32
N ASP A 649 -38.89 2.16 -4.42
CA ASP A 649 -38.40 3.19 -3.48
C ASP A 649 -39.32 4.40 -3.36
N LYS A 650 -40.14 4.67 -4.37
CA LYS A 650 -41.17 5.71 -4.31
C LYS A 650 -42.43 5.28 -3.57
N LEU A 651 -42.50 4.02 -3.11
CA LEU A 651 -43.69 3.42 -2.49
C LEU A 651 -44.91 3.67 -3.38
N PRO A 652 -45.05 2.96 -4.51
CA PRO A 652 -46.18 3.14 -5.41
C PRO A 652 -47.50 2.85 -4.70
N CYS A 653 -48.61 3.37 -5.24
CA CYS A 653 -49.92 3.36 -4.58
C CYS A 653 -50.33 1.98 -4.05
N ILE A 654 -50.09 0.94 -4.85
CA ILE A 654 -50.31 -0.46 -4.46
C ILE A 654 -49.56 -0.86 -3.19
N MET A 655 -48.26 -0.54 -3.08
CA MET A 655 -47.44 -0.86 -1.90
C MET A 655 -47.88 -0.04 -0.69
N ARG A 656 -48.21 1.24 -0.85
CA ARG A 656 -48.76 2.07 0.23
C ARG A 656 -50.05 1.49 0.78
N CYS A 657 -50.95 1.04 -0.11
CA CYS A 657 -52.18 0.38 0.30
C CYS A 657 -51.90 -0.92 1.06
N SER A 658 -50.98 -1.76 0.57
CA SER A 658 -50.59 -3.00 1.27
C SER A 658 -50.00 -2.72 2.66
N CYS A 659 -49.13 -1.71 2.79
CA CYS A 659 -48.54 -1.31 4.07
C CYS A 659 -49.56 -0.75 5.06
N LEU A 660 -50.63 -0.09 4.59
CA LEU A 660 -51.69 0.48 5.44
C LEU A 660 -52.77 -0.52 5.88
N LEU A 661 -53.02 -1.58 5.11
CA LEU A 661 -54.07 -2.55 5.45
C LEU A 661 -53.75 -3.33 6.74
N ILE A 662 -52.47 -3.69 6.94
CA ILE A 662 -52.00 -4.42 8.12
C ILE A 662 -52.28 -3.65 9.43
N PRO A 663 -51.82 -2.39 9.62
CA PRO A 663 -52.08 -1.66 10.85
C PRO A 663 -53.56 -1.38 11.04
N LEU A 664 -54.27 -0.92 10.00
CA LEU A 664 -55.67 -0.53 10.14
C LEU A 664 -56.56 -1.72 10.53
N THR A 665 -56.27 -2.92 10.01
CA THR A 665 -57.01 -4.12 10.41
C THR A 665 -56.63 -4.60 11.81
N ASN A 666 -55.35 -4.49 12.19
CA ASN A 666 -54.90 -4.80 13.55
C ASN A 666 -55.52 -3.85 14.58
N ASP A 667 -55.62 -2.56 14.27
CA ASP A 667 -56.16 -1.52 15.14
C ASP A 667 -57.66 -1.71 15.42
N LEU A 668 -58.41 -2.27 14.46
CA LEU A 668 -59.83 -2.60 14.61
C LEU A 668 -60.07 -3.79 15.56
N VAL A 669 -59.07 -4.65 15.75
CA VAL A 669 -59.17 -5.86 16.59
C VAL A 669 -58.62 -5.62 18.00
N THR A 670 -57.75 -4.63 18.16
CA THR A 670 -56.97 -4.39 19.39
C THR A 670 -57.46 -3.19 20.22
N SER A 671 -58.56 -2.53 19.82
CA SER A 671 -58.93 -1.20 20.32
C SER A 671 -59.25 -1.11 21.82
N SER A 672 -59.73 -2.18 22.47
CA SER A 672 -60.19 -2.14 23.87
C SER A 672 -59.13 -2.53 24.91
N ASP A 673 -58.24 -3.49 24.63
CA ASP A 673 -57.40 -4.14 25.66
C ASP A 673 -56.00 -3.48 25.85
N GLU A 674 -55.54 -2.68 24.89
CA GLU A 674 -54.19 -2.09 24.91
C GLU A 674 -54.13 -0.66 25.47
N LEU A 675 -55.28 0.03 25.56
CA LEU A 675 -55.42 1.33 26.23
C LEU A 675 -55.09 1.27 27.73
N GLU A 676 -55.36 0.14 28.40
CA GLU A 676 -55.01 -0.06 29.81
C GLU A 676 -53.51 -0.22 30.05
N ARG A 677 -52.72 -0.56 29.01
CA ARG A 677 -51.27 -0.76 29.10
C ARG A 677 -50.44 0.48 28.78
N GLY A 678 -51.10 1.54 28.29
CA GLY A 678 -50.45 2.78 27.89
C GLY A 678 -49.56 2.59 26.66
N ASP A 679 -50.07 1.96 25.60
CA ASP A 679 -49.39 1.84 24.31
C ASP A 679 -49.68 3.06 23.39
N ASN A 680 -48.97 3.17 22.27
CA ASN A 680 -49.13 4.25 21.29
C ASN A 680 -50.57 4.37 20.76
N LEU A 681 -51.01 5.61 20.50
CA LEU A 681 -52.32 5.87 19.90
C LEU A 681 -52.39 5.26 18.49
N LYS A 682 -53.36 4.37 18.29
CA LYS A 682 -53.65 3.71 17.02
C LYS A 682 -54.69 4.49 16.22
N SER A 683 -54.95 4.06 14.98
CA SER A 683 -55.83 4.80 14.05
C SER A 683 -57.22 5.12 14.61
N VAL A 684 -57.84 4.19 15.35
CA VAL A 684 -59.15 4.38 16.01
C VAL A 684 -59.07 5.50 17.05
N GLN A 685 -58.06 5.50 17.93
CA GLN A 685 -57.91 6.51 18.97
C GLN A 685 -57.49 7.87 18.39
N CYS A 686 -56.71 7.90 17.32
CA CYS A 686 -56.38 9.15 16.61
C CYS A 686 -57.65 9.82 16.10
N TYR A 687 -58.54 9.06 15.44
CA TYR A 687 -59.81 9.56 14.94
C TYR A 687 -60.75 10.03 16.06
N MET A 688 -60.85 9.28 17.16
CA MET A 688 -61.65 9.69 18.33
C MET A 688 -61.13 10.99 18.95
N ASN A 689 -59.81 11.13 19.11
CA ASN A 689 -59.21 12.34 19.67
C ASN A 689 -59.39 13.56 18.75
N GLU A 690 -59.38 13.37 17.43
CA GLU A 690 -59.51 14.44 16.43
C GLU A 690 -60.96 14.92 16.28
N THR A 691 -61.93 14.01 16.33
CA THR A 691 -63.33 14.30 15.97
C THR A 691 -64.30 14.32 17.16
N GLY A 692 -63.90 13.75 18.31
CA GLY A 692 -64.78 13.52 19.45
C GLY A 692 -65.77 12.37 19.27
N ALA A 693 -65.59 11.54 18.23
CA ALA A 693 -66.44 10.38 17.94
C ALA A 693 -66.36 9.30 19.03
N THR A 694 -67.42 8.52 19.17
CA THR A 694 -67.43 7.30 19.99
C THR A 694 -66.55 6.22 19.37
N GLU A 695 -66.12 5.23 20.17
CA GLU A 695 -65.31 4.11 19.67
C GLU A 695 -66.03 3.34 18.55
N GLU A 696 -67.33 3.15 18.65
CA GLU A 696 -68.15 2.47 17.63
C GLU A 696 -68.16 3.27 16.30
N GLU A 697 -68.31 4.58 16.37
CA GLU A 697 -68.25 5.47 15.20
C GLU A 697 -66.84 5.51 14.58
N ALA A 698 -65.80 5.52 15.41
CA ALA A 698 -64.41 5.49 14.96
C ALA A 698 -64.05 4.16 14.29
N CYS A 699 -64.43 3.03 14.89
CA CYS A 699 -64.26 1.70 14.29
C CYS A 699 -65.03 1.57 12.97
N ALA A 700 -66.26 2.10 12.88
CA ALA A 700 -67.02 2.12 11.64
C ALA A 700 -66.32 2.95 10.54
N TYR A 701 -65.77 4.11 10.90
CA TYR A 701 -65.02 4.97 9.98
C TYR A 701 -63.74 4.29 9.49
N ILE A 702 -62.89 3.78 10.40
CA ILE A 702 -61.63 3.10 10.06
C ILE A 702 -61.89 1.84 9.21
N ASN A 703 -62.96 1.07 9.51
CA ASN A 703 -63.35 -0.06 8.67
C ASN A 703 -63.78 0.39 7.25
N GLY A 704 -64.42 1.56 7.13
CA GLY A 704 -64.67 2.21 5.84
C GLY A 704 -63.39 2.58 5.08
N VAL A 705 -62.37 3.09 5.80
CA VAL A 705 -61.03 3.38 5.24
C VAL A 705 -60.37 2.09 4.76
N VAL A 706 -60.38 1.01 5.55
CA VAL A 706 -59.86 -0.32 5.15
C VAL A 706 -60.51 -0.79 3.84
N HIS A 707 -61.84 -0.73 3.76
CA HIS A 707 -62.57 -1.16 2.57
C HIS A 707 -62.26 -0.30 1.33
N LYS A 708 -62.08 1.01 1.51
CA LYS A 708 -61.68 1.92 0.43
C LYS A 708 -60.24 1.65 -0.03
N THR A 709 -59.30 1.46 0.89
CA THR A 709 -57.90 1.11 0.60
C THR A 709 -57.80 -0.22 -0.13
N TRP A 710 -58.58 -1.23 0.27
CA TRP A 710 -58.68 -2.52 -0.42
C TRP A 710 -59.18 -2.39 -1.86
N LYS A 711 -60.18 -1.53 -2.10
CA LYS A 711 -60.70 -1.24 -3.44
C LYS A 711 -59.68 -0.54 -4.33
N ILE A 712 -58.92 0.41 -3.79
CA ILE A 712 -57.84 1.11 -4.52
C ILE A 712 -56.76 0.11 -4.91
N MET A 713 -56.30 -0.72 -3.97
CA MET A 713 -55.30 -1.76 -4.22
C MET A 713 -55.74 -2.73 -5.33
N ASN A 714 -56.98 -3.24 -5.29
CA ASN A 714 -57.50 -4.14 -6.31
C ASN A 714 -57.66 -3.49 -7.69
N LYS A 715 -58.00 -2.19 -7.72
CA LYS A 715 -58.08 -1.44 -8.98
C LYS A 715 -56.70 -1.31 -9.62
N ASP A 716 -55.67 -1.05 -8.82
CA ASP A 716 -54.30 -0.92 -9.30
C ASP A 716 -53.72 -2.28 -9.73
N LEU A 717 -54.05 -3.37 -9.03
CA LEU A 717 -53.67 -4.75 -9.43
C LEU A 717 -54.22 -5.16 -10.80
N LEU A 718 -55.35 -4.59 -11.24
CA LEU A 718 -55.98 -4.87 -12.53
C LEU A 718 -55.51 -3.92 -13.66
N GLY A 719 -54.67 -2.93 -13.36
CA GLY A 719 -54.04 -2.06 -14.35
C GLY A 719 -52.75 -2.68 -14.91
N ASN A 720 -52.53 -2.57 -16.23
CA ASN A 720 -51.31 -3.07 -16.89
C ASN A 720 -50.06 -2.41 -16.31
N TYR A 721 -49.34 -3.11 -15.42
CA TYR A 721 -48.00 -2.77 -14.97
C TYR A 721 -46.95 -3.53 -15.81
N PRO A 722 -45.74 -2.98 -16.00
CA PRO A 722 -44.69 -3.57 -16.85
C PRO A 722 -44.06 -4.87 -16.30
N PHE A 723 -44.62 -5.47 -15.25
CA PHE A 723 -44.08 -6.65 -14.57
C PHE A 723 -45.03 -7.86 -14.56
N SER A 724 -46.06 -7.89 -15.41
CA SER A 724 -46.93 -9.06 -15.53
C SER A 724 -46.27 -10.19 -16.35
N GLU A 725 -45.49 -11.06 -15.71
CA GLU A 725 -45.54 -12.48 -16.06
C GLU A 725 -46.57 -13.16 -15.14
N PRO A 726 -47.38 -14.11 -15.64
CA PRO A 726 -48.45 -14.70 -14.85
C PRO A 726 -47.86 -15.57 -13.75
N PHE A 727 -48.20 -15.28 -12.49
CA PHE A 727 -48.10 -16.26 -11.42
C PHE A 727 -49.06 -17.41 -11.74
N GLU A 728 -48.56 -18.50 -12.33
CA GLU A 728 -49.25 -19.79 -12.28
C GLU A 728 -49.12 -20.35 -10.86
N CYS A 729 -50.12 -20.07 -10.02
CA CYS A 729 -50.38 -20.91 -8.86
C CYS A 729 -50.89 -22.27 -9.37
N GLN A 730 -50.06 -23.31 -9.31
CA GLN A 730 -50.55 -24.69 -9.32
C GLN A 730 -51.12 -25.06 -7.93
N PRO A 731 -52.12 -25.97 -7.87
CA PRO A 731 -53.12 -26.08 -6.80
C PRO A 731 -52.60 -26.34 -5.39
#